data_AF-A0A9P1BE44-F1
#
_entry.id   AF-A0A9P1BE44-F1
#
_cell.length_a   1.000
_cell.length_b   1.000
_cell.length_c   1.000
_cell.angle_alpha   90.00
_cell.angle_beta   90.00
_cell.angle_gamma   90.00
#
_symmetry.space_group_name_H-M   'P 1'
#
loop_
_entity.id
_entity.type
_entity.pdbx_description
1 polymer ?
#
loop_
_entity_poly.entity_id
_entity_poly.type
_entity_poly.pdbx_seq_one_letter_code
_entity_poly.pdbx_strand_id
1 'polypeptide(L)'
;MASLFKPTYTHVEKSTGNKTTRKATKWYGQYRNADGVVKRVPLAKDKAAAQAMLTDLVRQAERQEAGLVDKYEAHRRKPLSEHLDDYKRHLEAKGSTSKHVEQTLKRLTLLTEGCRFQRLNDLDAAKVVQWLSDRRRAEDRFSIRTSNFYQDAIKAFGRWLSLNDRILKSPFGHLQRLSVETDRRHDRRALSTEEFVALIKAAKDGPPVQGLSGPDRAMLYVLASWTGFRRAELASLTLKSFVLDGPHPMVTVAAAYSKRRREDSVPLHTEVVARLKEWLRERPRLAKDQPLFELRTRAGWFRNTAKMIKSDLEAAGVPYCDEQGLYADFHANRHTFISNLARADIAPQRVQVLARHSDINLTMNVYTHLEISHQAEAIAALPSPPEMADLRSDIPMDSTIELALWLALTPDFEAHCVTHHDTGAIGIIEIELEEAGSNSKAETPLSTERHTMAPIEEVHPRGFEPLTFGRNGVPRMPKNDTKPGKPYPDYPLYAHATGRWAKKIRGKIHYFGPWRDPDGALELYQAQKEALYLGRTPVDPGDRCSIAEACDLFLNHHKKRLASGEISQRTFRDLHDTSKRVVRVLGKNTPVELLQPTDFAKLRTDITKTRGNVATANEMQRARSIFLYAYDEGLIDRPVRYGQSFKRPPKRTIRIERNQQGEKMFEAEEIRLLLSKARYPLRAMILLGINCGFGNSDVANLPMTALQMSGTKDWWCSYPRPKTGIRRRVPLWPETVGALRMAKSKRPTPKSKDNRQLLFITKYGLSFAKHTGDNPISKEMTKLLKEIGIRRKNVSFYALRHTFETIAGDTKDQIAVDAIMGHAKDDMATVYRQKIFEQRLRDVVNHVRDWLFELSEIPGNSLVRLINDVEDEERIGERLWNAGNSIRLQAVENRERSRQLTRSSAQAIRRGKLANEALTTVP
;
A
#
# COMPACT_ATOMS: atom_id res chain seq x y z
N MET A 1 50.21 23.31 -26.36
CA MET A 1 51.48 23.84 -25.80
C MET A 1 51.16 24.69 -24.58
N ALA A 2 51.90 24.51 -23.49
CA ALA A 2 51.87 25.39 -22.31
C ALA A 2 53.30 25.75 -21.93
N SER A 3 53.53 26.95 -21.39
CA SER A 3 54.87 27.46 -21.08
C SER A 3 54.88 28.35 -19.84
N LEU A 4 55.99 28.32 -19.12
CA LEU A 4 56.21 29.11 -17.90
C LEU A 4 57.23 30.21 -18.18
N PHE A 5 56.90 31.46 -17.88
CA PHE A 5 57.76 32.62 -18.15
C PHE A 5 57.69 33.66 -17.02
N LYS A 6 58.61 34.64 -17.03
CA LYS A 6 58.51 35.84 -16.19
C LYS A 6 58.44 37.07 -17.08
N PRO A 7 57.30 37.78 -17.16
CA PRO A 7 57.22 39.01 -17.93
C PRO A 7 58.18 40.06 -17.37
N THR A 8 58.81 40.81 -18.27
CA THR A 8 59.61 41.99 -17.97
C THR A 8 58.74 43.24 -18.04
N TYR A 9 58.94 44.17 -17.11
CA TYR A 9 58.29 45.48 -17.09
C TYR A 9 59.32 46.58 -16.89
N THR A 10 59.05 47.75 -17.47
CA THR A 10 59.90 48.93 -17.32
C THR A 10 59.61 49.62 -15.99
N HIS A 11 60.59 49.62 -15.09
CA HIS A 11 60.54 50.35 -13.83
C HIS A 11 61.25 51.70 -14.01
N VAL A 12 60.49 52.78 -14.00
CA VAL A 12 61.03 54.14 -13.96
C VAL A 12 61.39 54.48 -12.52
N GLU A 13 62.63 54.86 -12.27
CA GLU A 13 63.09 55.25 -10.95
C GLU A 13 62.75 56.72 -10.65
N LYS A 14 62.02 56.96 -9.56
CA LYS A 14 61.41 58.27 -9.27
C LYS A 14 62.42 59.39 -8.95
N SER A 15 63.64 59.06 -8.56
CA SER A 15 64.70 60.01 -8.21
C SER A 15 65.62 60.39 -9.38
N THR A 16 65.74 59.52 -10.39
CA THR A 16 66.73 59.65 -11.47
C THR A 16 66.11 59.69 -12.87
N GLY A 17 64.81 59.38 -13.01
CA GLY A 17 64.14 59.24 -14.30
C GLY A 17 64.55 58.00 -15.11
N ASN A 18 65.56 57.26 -14.66
CA ASN A 18 66.13 56.14 -15.41
C ASN A 18 65.15 54.96 -15.53
N LYS A 19 65.10 54.38 -16.73
CA LYS A 19 64.19 53.29 -17.10
C LYS A 19 64.92 51.95 -17.00
N THR A 20 64.67 51.19 -15.94
CA THR A 20 65.31 49.86 -15.72
C THR A 20 64.33 48.73 -16.00
N THR A 21 64.73 47.72 -16.78
CA THR A 21 63.87 46.56 -17.07
C THR A 21 63.93 45.55 -15.92
N ARG A 22 62.82 45.38 -15.18
CA ARG A 22 62.72 44.44 -14.05
C ARG A 22 61.86 43.23 -14.44
N LYS A 23 62.21 42.04 -13.94
CA LYS A 23 61.43 40.80 -14.14
C LYS A 23 60.36 40.67 -13.05
N ALA A 24 59.18 40.19 -13.40
CA ALA A 24 58.09 39.98 -12.44
C ALA A 24 58.49 39.00 -11.31
N THR A 25 58.01 39.28 -10.09
CA THR A 25 58.32 38.48 -8.89
C THR A 25 57.72 37.08 -8.97
N LYS A 26 56.47 36.97 -9.47
CA LYS A 26 55.79 35.71 -9.78
C LYS A 26 56.14 35.20 -11.18
N TRP A 27 56.20 33.88 -11.34
CA TRP A 27 56.11 33.24 -12.65
C TRP A 27 54.69 33.34 -13.19
N TYR A 28 54.57 33.38 -14.52
CA TYR A 28 53.31 33.38 -15.25
C TYR A 28 53.22 32.11 -16.10
N GLY A 29 52.06 31.48 -16.09
CA GLY A 29 51.73 30.37 -16.98
C GLY A 29 51.00 30.88 -18.22
N GLN A 30 51.46 30.48 -19.40
CA GLN A 30 50.71 30.60 -20.65
C GLN A 30 50.19 29.21 -21.04
N TYR A 31 48.88 29.08 -21.20
CA TYR A 31 48.22 27.84 -21.62
C TYR A 31 47.02 28.12 -22.54
N ARG A 32 46.58 27.11 -23.29
CA ARG A 32 45.32 27.13 -24.05
C ARG A 32 44.20 26.61 -23.13
N ASN A 33 43.06 27.30 -23.08
CA ASN A 33 41.86 26.80 -22.41
C ASN A 33 40.95 26.02 -23.37
N ALA A 34 39.88 25.42 -22.86
CA ALA A 34 38.94 24.61 -23.64
C ALA A 34 38.27 25.35 -24.82
N ASP A 35 38.18 26.68 -24.77
CA ASP A 35 37.67 27.53 -25.87
C ASP A 35 38.72 27.74 -26.99
N GLY A 36 39.89 27.09 -26.92
CA GLY A 36 41.01 27.29 -27.84
C GLY A 36 41.86 28.54 -27.60
N VAL A 37 41.42 29.44 -26.71
CA VAL A 37 42.04 30.74 -26.42
C VAL A 37 43.29 30.57 -25.55
N VAL A 38 44.35 31.32 -25.88
CA VAL A 38 45.59 31.33 -25.09
C VAL A 38 45.46 32.34 -23.94
N LYS A 39 45.45 31.85 -22.70
CA LYS A 39 45.40 32.67 -21.48
C LYS A 39 46.78 32.73 -20.81
N ARG A 40 47.10 33.90 -20.24
CA ARG A 40 48.31 34.17 -19.44
C ARG A 40 47.89 34.51 -18.02
N VAL A 41 48.36 33.76 -17.03
CA VAL A 41 47.94 33.92 -15.63
C VAL A 41 49.15 33.96 -14.67
N PRO A 42 49.14 34.81 -13.62
CA PRO A 42 50.17 34.81 -12.59
C PRO A 42 50.03 33.59 -11.67
N LEU A 43 51.13 32.92 -11.37
CA LEU A 43 51.20 31.72 -10.54
C LEU A 43 52.03 32.00 -9.26
N ALA A 44 52.93 31.10 -8.86
CA ALA A 44 53.76 31.23 -7.67
C ALA A 44 55.03 32.10 -7.89
N LYS A 45 55.68 32.50 -6.78
CA LYS A 45 57.04 33.11 -6.80
C LYS A 45 58.12 32.09 -7.16
N ASP A 46 58.00 30.89 -6.59
CA ASP A 46 58.83 29.72 -6.91
C ASP A 46 58.48 29.12 -8.28
N LYS A 47 59.47 28.50 -8.93
CA LYS A 47 59.35 27.87 -10.26
C LYS A 47 58.66 26.51 -10.20
N ALA A 48 58.93 25.66 -9.19
CA ALA A 48 58.37 24.32 -9.09
C ALA A 48 56.87 24.37 -8.74
N ALA A 49 56.49 25.19 -7.74
CA ALA A 49 55.10 25.46 -7.39
C ALA A 49 54.32 26.07 -8.57
N ALA A 50 54.94 26.99 -9.32
CA ALA A 50 54.30 27.55 -10.52
C ALA A 50 54.17 26.53 -11.65
N GLN A 51 55.14 25.62 -11.81
CA GLN A 51 55.05 24.53 -12.79
C GLN A 51 53.93 23.54 -12.43
N ALA A 52 53.75 23.19 -11.16
CA ALA A 52 52.64 22.37 -10.69
C ALA A 52 51.27 23.03 -10.98
N MET A 53 51.11 24.30 -10.60
CA MET A 53 49.88 25.07 -10.89
C MET A 53 49.58 25.16 -12.40
N LEU A 54 50.61 25.31 -13.24
CA LEU A 54 50.44 25.30 -14.70
C LEU A 54 49.98 23.93 -15.21
N THR A 55 50.56 22.84 -14.70
CA THR A 55 50.17 21.47 -15.05
C THR A 55 48.71 21.18 -14.67
N ASP A 56 48.23 21.65 -13.52
CA ASP A 56 46.84 21.43 -13.11
C ASP A 56 45.84 22.31 -13.88
N LEU A 57 46.21 23.54 -14.27
CA LEU A 57 45.41 24.36 -15.19
C LEU A 57 45.29 23.75 -16.58
N VAL A 58 46.35 23.12 -17.08
CA VAL A 58 46.34 22.36 -18.35
C VAL A 58 45.43 21.14 -18.23
N ARG A 59 45.57 20.33 -17.16
CA ARG A 59 44.69 19.18 -16.89
C ARG A 59 43.21 19.56 -16.76
N GLN A 60 42.91 20.74 -16.19
CA GLN A 60 41.54 21.26 -16.11
C GLN A 60 41.00 21.64 -17.50
N ALA A 61 41.80 22.29 -18.34
CA ALA A 61 41.42 22.60 -19.72
C ALA A 61 41.21 21.33 -20.56
N GLU A 62 42.12 20.35 -20.48
CA GLU A 62 42.02 19.06 -21.16
C GLU A 62 40.78 18.26 -20.73
N ARG A 63 40.43 18.28 -19.43
CA ARG A 63 39.19 17.67 -18.92
C ARG A 63 37.93 18.40 -19.41
N GLN A 64 37.97 19.73 -19.53
CA GLN A 64 36.87 20.51 -20.10
C GLN A 64 36.68 20.23 -21.60
N GLU A 65 37.77 20.19 -22.36
CA GLU A 65 37.78 19.86 -23.80
C GLU A 65 37.30 18.41 -24.05
N ALA A 66 37.65 17.47 -23.17
CA ALA A 66 37.15 16.09 -23.19
C ALA A 66 35.69 15.92 -22.68
N GLY A 67 35.00 17.00 -22.29
CA GLY A 67 33.64 16.96 -21.73
C GLY A 67 33.53 16.34 -20.33
N LEU A 68 34.66 16.01 -19.68
CA LEU A 68 34.76 15.46 -18.34
C LEU A 68 34.66 16.56 -17.26
N VAL A 69 33.66 17.43 -17.41
CA VAL A 69 33.36 18.50 -16.45
C VAL A 69 32.50 17.95 -15.34
N ASP A 70 32.96 18.10 -14.09
CA ASP A 70 32.16 17.76 -12.92
C ASP A 70 31.06 18.81 -12.70
N LYS A 71 29.92 18.60 -13.37
CA LYS A 71 28.71 19.43 -13.29
C LYS A 71 28.17 19.60 -11.86
N TYR A 72 28.55 18.74 -10.92
CA TYR A 72 28.15 18.81 -9.51
C TYR A 72 29.08 19.69 -8.67
N GLU A 73 30.25 20.11 -9.17
CA GLU A 73 31.22 20.88 -8.39
C GLU A 73 30.65 22.23 -7.92
N ALA A 74 30.08 23.02 -8.84
CA ALA A 74 29.46 24.31 -8.51
C ALA A 74 28.33 24.17 -7.48
N HIS A 75 27.57 23.08 -7.53
CA HIS A 75 26.49 22.79 -6.59
C HIS A 75 26.99 22.33 -5.21
N ARG A 76 28.10 21.59 -5.13
CA ARG A 76 28.74 21.18 -3.85
C ARG A 76 29.48 22.32 -3.15
N ARG A 77 29.95 23.32 -3.91
CA ARG A 77 30.53 24.56 -3.37
C ARG A 77 29.49 25.47 -2.69
N LYS A 78 28.22 25.44 -3.12
CA LYS A 78 27.11 26.18 -2.49
C LYS A 78 26.71 25.59 -1.11
N PRO A 79 26.27 26.42 -0.15
CA PRO A 79 25.66 25.96 1.10
C PRO A 79 24.28 25.35 0.87
N LEU A 80 23.84 24.47 1.79
CA LEU A 80 22.57 23.76 1.67
C LEU A 80 21.34 24.68 1.78
N SER A 81 21.47 25.82 2.45
CA SER A 81 20.44 26.87 2.54
C SER A 81 20.02 27.39 1.16
N GLU A 82 20.97 27.75 0.29
CA GLU A 82 20.68 28.17 -1.09
C GLU A 82 19.91 27.09 -1.88
N HIS A 83 20.21 25.80 -1.62
CA HIS A 83 19.47 24.70 -2.26
C HIS A 83 18.05 24.55 -1.70
N LEU A 84 17.81 24.87 -0.43
CA LEU A 84 16.46 24.94 0.15
C LEU A 84 15.67 26.14 -0.40
N ASP A 85 16.30 27.29 -0.63
CA ASP A 85 15.65 28.45 -1.26
C ASP A 85 15.36 28.24 -2.76
N ASP A 86 16.26 27.57 -3.48
CA ASP A 86 15.98 27.13 -4.85
C ASP A 86 14.82 26.10 -4.88
N TYR A 87 14.71 25.24 -3.85
CA TYR A 87 13.60 24.30 -3.71
C TYR A 87 12.28 24.99 -3.30
N LYS A 88 12.33 26.04 -2.46
CA LYS A 88 11.20 26.93 -2.16
C LYS A 88 10.63 27.50 -3.46
N ARG A 89 11.48 28.18 -4.25
CA ARG A 89 11.10 28.79 -5.53
C ARG A 89 10.56 27.74 -6.52
N HIS A 90 11.10 26.52 -6.53
CA HIS A 90 10.56 25.41 -7.31
C HIS A 90 9.14 24.97 -6.85
N LEU A 91 8.88 24.84 -5.55
CA LEU A 91 7.57 24.47 -5.03
C LEU A 91 6.52 25.56 -5.31
N GLU A 92 6.91 26.84 -5.18
CA GLU A 92 6.07 28.01 -5.49
C GLU A 92 5.72 28.07 -6.98
N ALA A 93 6.72 28.01 -7.87
CA ALA A 93 6.53 28.00 -9.33
C ALA A 93 5.72 26.79 -9.84
N LYS A 94 5.69 25.69 -9.07
CA LYS A 94 4.86 24.49 -9.33
C LYS A 94 3.38 24.68 -8.95
N GLY A 95 3.00 25.82 -8.38
CA GLY A 95 1.62 26.09 -7.91
C GLY A 95 1.28 25.42 -6.58
N SER A 96 2.27 25.16 -5.72
CA SER A 96 2.02 24.65 -4.37
C SER A 96 1.39 25.73 -3.48
N THR A 97 0.46 25.36 -2.61
CA THR A 97 -0.09 26.32 -1.62
C THR A 97 1.00 26.80 -0.66
N SER A 98 0.99 28.08 -0.28
CA SER A 98 2.02 28.69 0.58
C SER A 98 2.23 27.93 1.89
N LYS A 99 1.14 27.45 2.50
CA LYS A 99 1.19 26.58 3.70
C LYS A 99 1.91 25.24 3.45
N HIS A 100 1.82 24.65 2.25
CA HIS A 100 2.58 23.45 1.93
C HIS A 100 4.06 23.76 1.76
N VAL A 101 4.41 24.88 1.11
CA VAL A 101 5.79 25.37 0.97
C VAL A 101 6.41 25.59 2.36
N GLU A 102 5.78 26.43 3.18
CA GLU A 102 6.19 26.74 4.55
C GLU A 102 6.37 25.49 5.42
N GLN A 103 5.38 24.59 5.46
CA GLN A 103 5.46 23.34 6.24
C GLN A 103 6.50 22.35 5.71
N THR A 104 6.85 22.40 4.44
CA THR A 104 7.90 21.53 3.86
C THR A 104 9.28 22.08 4.18
N LEU A 105 9.47 23.40 4.03
CA LEU A 105 10.72 24.06 4.37
C LEU A 105 11.00 24.01 5.86
N LYS A 106 10.05 24.35 6.74
CA LYS A 106 10.25 24.28 8.20
C LYS A 106 10.64 22.87 8.67
N ARG A 107 10.17 21.81 7.99
CA ARG A 107 10.62 20.43 8.23
C ARG A 107 12.01 20.15 7.71
N LEU A 108 12.35 20.60 6.49
CA LEU A 108 13.67 20.43 5.91
C LEU A 108 14.72 21.17 6.72
N THR A 109 14.51 22.45 7.04
CA THR A 109 15.38 23.29 7.88
C THR A 109 15.68 22.61 9.22
N LEU A 110 14.66 22.28 10.02
CA LEU A 110 14.83 21.65 11.34
C LEU A 110 15.56 20.29 11.26
N LEU A 111 15.34 19.52 10.18
CA LEU A 111 16.03 18.26 9.93
C LEU A 111 17.49 18.47 9.50
N THR A 112 17.76 19.45 8.62
CA THR A 112 19.12 19.75 8.16
C THR A 112 19.98 20.33 9.28
N GLU A 113 19.42 21.24 10.10
CA GLU A 113 20.05 21.74 11.33
C GLU A 113 20.29 20.59 12.31
N GLY A 114 19.26 19.78 12.55
CA GLY A 114 19.30 18.64 13.46
C GLY A 114 20.30 17.55 13.08
N CYS A 115 20.49 17.30 11.79
CA CYS A 115 21.50 16.38 11.25
C CYS A 115 22.86 17.07 10.98
N ARG A 116 22.97 18.37 11.25
CA ARG A 116 24.14 19.24 10.99
C ARG A 116 24.61 19.25 9.53
N PHE A 117 23.68 19.18 8.57
CA PHE A 117 23.95 19.26 7.14
C PHE A 117 24.13 20.72 6.69
N GLN A 118 25.35 21.09 6.26
CA GLN A 118 25.68 22.43 5.76
C GLN A 118 25.91 22.45 4.24
N ARG A 119 26.24 21.31 3.63
CA ARG A 119 26.56 21.13 2.21
C ARG A 119 25.93 19.85 1.65
N LEU A 120 25.89 19.73 0.32
CA LEU A 120 25.38 18.53 -0.36
C LEU A 120 26.15 17.24 -0.02
N ASN A 121 27.42 17.34 0.36
CA ASN A 121 28.24 16.18 0.73
C ASN A 121 27.88 15.60 2.11
N ASP A 122 27.19 16.36 2.96
CA ASP A 122 26.88 15.94 4.32
C ASP A 122 25.62 15.04 4.39
N LEU A 123 24.86 15.00 3.28
CA LEU A 123 23.54 14.39 3.14
C LEU A 123 23.58 12.86 3.30
N ASP A 124 23.38 12.41 4.54
CA ASP A 124 23.48 11.02 4.94
C ASP A 124 22.13 10.46 5.40
N ALA A 125 21.74 9.32 4.85
CA ALA A 125 20.51 8.62 5.21
C ALA A 125 20.55 8.05 6.66
N ALA A 126 21.71 7.61 7.14
CA ALA A 126 21.87 7.09 8.49
C ALA A 126 21.66 8.18 9.55
N LYS A 127 22.29 9.35 9.37
CA LYS A 127 22.08 10.53 10.26
C LYS A 127 20.62 10.97 10.31
N VAL A 128 19.89 10.93 9.18
CA VAL A 128 18.44 11.21 9.16
C VAL A 128 17.65 10.17 9.95
N VAL A 129 17.95 8.87 9.80
CA VAL A 129 17.27 7.81 10.57
C VAL A 129 17.55 7.93 12.07
N GLN A 130 18.80 8.21 12.45
CA GLN A 130 19.22 8.39 13.82
C GLN A 130 18.52 9.60 14.46
N TRP A 131 18.62 10.78 13.84
CA TRP A 131 17.95 12.00 14.33
C TRP A 131 16.43 11.84 14.45
N LEU A 132 15.79 11.17 13.48
CA LEU A 132 14.37 10.84 13.57
C LEU A 132 14.06 9.83 14.68
N SER A 133 15.00 8.98 15.07
CA SER A 133 14.87 8.06 16.22
C SER A 133 14.99 8.79 17.55
N ASP A 134 15.98 9.67 17.67
CA ASP A 134 16.21 10.47 18.88
C ASP A 134 15.04 11.42 19.13
N ARG A 135 14.49 12.04 18.07
CA ARG A 135 13.25 12.83 18.12
C ARG A 135 11.98 12.02 18.46
N ARG A 136 11.99 10.69 18.35
CA ARG A 136 10.90 9.82 18.85
C ARG A 136 11.09 9.40 20.31
N ARG A 137 12.32 9.51 20.85
CA ARG A 137 12.71 9.13 22.22
C ARG A 137 12.71 10.32 23.19
N ALA A 138 13.13 11.51 22.74
CA ALA A 138 13.11 12.74 23.52
C ALA A 138 11.68 13.15 23.93
N GLU A 139 11.54 13.95 25.01
CA GLU A 139 10.26 14.27 25.67
C GLU A 139 9.18 14.85 24.73
N ASP A 140 9.54 15.76 23.82
CA ASP A 140 8.74 16.17 22.65
C ASP A 140 8.71 15.03 21.61
N ARG A 141 8.14 13.88 22.01
CA ARG A 141 8.16 12.62 21.25
C ARG A 141 7.45 12.82 19.92
N PHE A 142 8.19 12.94 18.82
CA PHE A 142 7.61 12.86 17.48
C PHE A 142 6.78 11.58 17.35
N SER A 143 5.60 11.67 16.76
CA SER A 143 4.87 10.47 16.32
C SER A 143 5.55 9.86 15.09
N ILE A 144 5.34 8.57 14.84
CA ILE A 144 5.73 7.91 13.59
C ILE A 144 5.11 8.63 12.39
N ARG A 145 3.89 9.16 12.53
CA ARG A 145 3.26 10.00 11.49
C ARG A 145 4.03 11.30 11.25
N THR A 146 4.48 11.96 12.31
CA THR A 146 5.36 13.15 12.25
C THR A 146 6.68 12.80 11.56
N SER A 147 7.36 11.75 12.04
CA SER A 147 8.62 11.22 11.49
C SER A 147 8.51 10.93 9.98
N ASN A 148 7.43 10.26 9.57
CA ASN A 148 7.15 9.98 8.16
C ASN A 148 6.95 11.25 7.31
N PHE A 149 6.42 12.36 7.86
CA PHE A 149 6.32 13.63 7.11
C PHE A 149 7.67 14.32 6.90
N TYR A 150 8.60 14.23 7.86
CA TYR A 150 9.98 14.69 7.67
C TYR A 150 10.70 13.83 6.62
N GLN A 151 10.52 12.50 6.71
CA GLN A 151 11.06 11.53 5.76
C GLN A 151 10.52 11.75 4.32
N ASP A 152 9.22 12.00 4.16
CA ASP A 152 8.62 12.34 2.87
C ASP A 152 9.25 13.62 2.28
N ALA A 153 9.45 14.65 3.11
CA ALA A 153 10.05 15.91 2.68
C ALA A 153 11.50 15.75 2.22
N ILE A 154 12.35 15.09 3.01
CA ILE A 154 13.77 14.91 2.66
C ILE A 154 13.96 13.97 1.45
N LYS A 155 13.09 12.96 1.28
CA LYS A 155 13.06 12.13 0.06
C LYS A 155 12.62 12.92 -1.18
N ALA A 156 11.65 13.82 -1.04
CA ALA A 156 11.20 14.67 -2.14
C ALA A 156 12.28 15.70 -2.55
N PHE A 157 12.96 16.30 -1.58
CA PHE A 157 14.08 17.22 -1.81
C PHE A 157 15.30 16.53 -2.44
N GLY A 158 15.77 15.41 -1.87
CA GLY A 158 16.88 14.64 -2.44
C GLY A 158 16.61 14.14 -3.86
N ARG A 159 15.36 13.71 -4.14
CA ARG A 159 14.94 13.38 -5.50
C ARG A 159 14.99 14.60 -6.43
N TRP A 160 14.54 15.77 -5.97
CA TRP A 160 14.63 17.01 -6.75
C TRP A 160 16.09 17.40 -7.04
N LEU A 161 16.99 17.31 -6.06
CA LEU A 161 18.43 17.54 -6.27
C LEU A 161 18.99 16.64 -7.39
N SER A 162 18.68 15.33 -7.37
CA SER A 162 19.14 14.40 -8.40
C SER A 162 18.49 14.60 -9.79
N LEU A 163 17.27 15.14 -9.85
CA LEU A 163 16.56 15.40 -11.11
C LEU A 163 16.94 16.73 -11.77
N ASN A 164 17.63 17.62 -11.05
CA ASN A 164 18.12 18.91 -11.55
C ASN A 164 19.65 18.94 -11.62
N ASP A 165 20.30 17.77 -11.75
CA ASP A 165 21.76 17.60 -11.87
C ASP A 165 22.60 18.26 -10.76
N ARG A 166 22.04 18.39 -9.54
CA ARG A 166 22.73 18.97 -8.36
C ARG A 166 23.53 17.94 -7.56
N ILE A 167 23.09 16.67 -7.59
CA ILE A 167 23.80 15.50 -7.05
C ILE A 167 23.63 14.31 -8.02
N LEU A 168 24.51 13.31 -7.95
CA LEU A 168 24.46 12.12 -8.81
C LEU A 168 23.28 11.20 -8.49
N LYS A 169 23.18 10.73 -7.24
CA LYS A 169 22.11 9.84 -6.73
C LYS A 169 21.56 10.42 -5.42
N SER A 170 20.25 10.27 -5.19
CA SER A 170 19.62 10.70 -3.94
C SER A 170 19.91 9.69 -2.82
N PRO A 171 20.61 10.06 -1.73
CA PRO A 171 20.98 9.12 -0.66
C PRO A 171 19.73 8.58 0.06
N PHE A 172 18.66 9.37 0.12
CA PHE A 172 17.43 9.05 0.85
C PHE A 172 16.50 8.07 0.13
N GLY A 173 16.84 7.61 -1.08
CA GLY A 173 15.95 6.81 -1.95
C GLY A 173 15.41 5.54 -1.28
N HIS A 174 16.27 4.79 -0.59
CA HIS A 174 15.96 3.50 0.04
C HIS A 174 15.14 3.62 1.34
N LEU A 175 15.10 4.79 1.99
CA LEU A 175 14.51 4.95 3.33
C LEU A 175 13.01 4.55 3.35
N GLN A 176 12.67 3.49 4.09
CA GLN A 176 11.31 2.95 4.16
C GLN A 176 10.45 3.67 5.22
N ARG A 177 9.16 3.87 4.96
CA ARG A 177 8.22 4.48 5.92
C ARG A 177 8.01 3.52 7.10
N LEU A 178 7.95 4.05 8.31
CA LEU A 178 7.57 3.29 9.50
C LEU A 178 6.03 3.15 9.56
N SER A 179 5.48 2.04 10.07
CA SER A 179 4.01 1.90 10.16
C SER A 179 3.43 2.79 11.26
N VAL A 180 2.53 3.69 10.86
CA VAL A 180 1.77 4.58 11.75
C VAL A 180 0.81 3.80 12.66
N GLU A 181 0.49 2.55 12.31
CA GLU A 181 -0.41 1.69 13.09
C GLU A 181 0.16 1.35 14.47
N THR A 182 1.49 1.29 14.59
CA THR A 182 2.22 0.97 15.82
C THR A 182 2.38 2.15 16.79
N ASP A 183 1.89 3.34 16.42
CA ASP A 183 2.06 4.58 17.19
C ASP A 183 0.80 5.47 17.11
N ARG A 184 -0.34 4.89 17.49
CA ARG A 184 -1.62 5.59 17.63
C ARG A 184 -1.69 6.26 19.00
N ARG A 185 -1.63 7.59 19.02
CA ARG A 185 -1.61 8.39 20.28
C ARG A 185 -2.78 9.34 20.49
N HIS A 186 -3.69 9.45 19.51
CA HIS A 186 -4.78 10.44 19.55
C HIS A 186 -5.93 10.03 18.63
N ASP A 187 -6.47 8.84 18.89
CA ASP A 187 -7.70 8.36 18.27
C ASP A 187 -8.93 9.02 18.97
N ARG A 188 -10.14 8.87 18.42
CA ARG A 188 -11.34 9.65 18.81
C ARG A 188 -12.58 8.79 18.96
N ARG A 189 -13.27 8.96 20.10
CA ARG A 189 -14.58 8.38 20.37
C ARG A 189 -15.71 9.24 19.79
N ALA A 190 -16.91 8.67 19.74
CA ALA A 190 -18.15 9.44 19.73
C ALA A 190 -18.52 9.73 21.20
N LEU A 191 -19.22 10.84 21.43
CA LEU A 191 -19.90 11.08 22.70
C LEU A 191 -21.16 10.19 22.78
N SER A 192 -21.55 9.83 24.00
CA SER A 192 -22.89 9.29 24.29
C SER A 192 -23.95 10.41 24.22
N THR A 193 -25.23 10.06 24.36
CA THR A 193 -26.31 11.06 24.42
C THR A 193 -26.20 11.89 25.70
N GLU A 194 -25.92 11.23 26.82
CA GLU A 194 -25.84 11.76 28.17
C GLU A 194 -24.62 12.68 28.32
N GLU A 195 -23.45 12.24 27.82
CA GLU A 195 -22.24 13.08 27.74
C GLU A 195 -22.45 14.32 26.87
N PHE A 196 -23.22 14.20 25.78
CA PHE A 196 -23.51 15.32 24.91
C PHE A 196 -24.49 16.31 25.57
N VAL A 197 -25.51 15.84 26.30
CA VAL A 197 -26.37 16.69 27.14
C VAL A 197 -25.53 17.46 28.16
N ALA A 198 -24.67 16.76 28.90
CA ALA A 198 -23.81 17.36 29.92
C ALA A 198 -22.87 18.42 29.31
N LEU A 199 -22.25 18.11 28.16
CA LEU A 199 -21.43 19.07 27.39
C LEU A 199 -22.22 20.31 26.95
N ILE A 200 -23.43 20.14 26.40
CA ILE A 200 -24.25 21.27 25.94
C ILE A 200 -24.67 22.17 27.10
N LYS A 201 -25.05 21.58 28.25
CA LYS A 201 -25.39 22.32 29.46
C LYS A 201 -24.18 23.09 30.02
N ALA A 202 -23.07 22.40 30.26
CA ALA A 202 -21.84 23.03 30.76
C ALA A 202 -21.28 24.10 29.80
N ALA A 203 -21.44 23.90 28.49
CA ALA A 203 -21.12 24.93 27.50
C ALA A 203 -22.05 26.14 27.61
N LYS A 204 -23.38 25.95 27.69
CA LYS A 204 -24.38 27.03 27.77
C LYS A 204 -24.19 27.89 29.02
N ASP A 205 -24.05 27.23 30.18
CA ASP A 205 -24.02 27.87 31.49
C ASP A 205 -22.61 28.38 31.85
N GLY A 206 -21.57 27.87 31.18
CA GLY A 206 -20.16 28.18 31.46
C GLY A 206 -19.65 29.52 30.89
N PRO A 207 -18.64 30.14 31.53
CA PRO A 207 -18.13 31.47 31.18
C PRO A 207 -17.53 31.56 29.76
N PRO A 208 -17.24 32.76 29.21
CA PRO A 208 -16.79 32.91 27.82
C PRO A 208 -15.41 32.30 27.48
N VAL A 209 -15.36 31.03 27.09
CA VAL A 209 -14.10 30.35 26.74
C VAL A 209 -13.60 30.73 25.34
N GLN A 210 -12.32 31.10 25.24
CA GLN A 210 -11.67 31.63 24.02
C GLN A 210 -12.35 32.89 23.43
N GLY A 211 -13.27 33.54 24.15
CA GLY A 211 -14.03 34.68 23.66
C GLY A 211 -15.18 34.32 22.73
N LEU A 212 -15.81 33.16 22.93
CA LEU A 212 -17.21 32.90 22.55
C LEU A 212 -18.04 32.74 23.84
N SER A 213 -19.26 33.27 23.89
CA SER A 213 -20.17 33.11 25.03
C SER A 213 -20.59 31.65 25.23
N GLY A 214 -21.19 31.32 26.38
CA GLY A 214 -21.68 29.98 26.66
C GLY A 214 -22.70 29.46 25.63
N PRO A 215 -23.81 30.17 25.38
CA PRO A 215 -24.80 29.80 24.35
C PRO A 215 -24.19 29.59 22.95
N ASP A 216 -23.13 30.33 22.61
CA ASP A 216 -22.47 30.20 21.30
C ASP A 216 -21.63 28.94 21.20
N ARG A 217 -21.04 28.46 22.31
CA ARG A 217 -20.37 27.16 22.35
C ARG A 217 -21.39 26.03 22.27
N ALA A 218 -22.51 26.14 22.99
CA ALA A 218 -23.60 25.18 22.92
C ALA A 218 -24.16 25.04 21.47
N MET A 219 -24.58 26.13 20.84
CA MET A 219 -25.11 26.10 19.46
C MET A 219 -24.05 25.63 18.44
N LEU A 220 -22.78 25.97 18.64
CA LEU A 220 -21.65 25.49 17.85
C LEU A 220 -21.47 23.97 17.95
N TYR A 221 -21.57 23.39 19.15
CA TYR A 221 -21.44 21.95 19.35
C TYR A 221 -22.65 21.17 18.80
N VAL A 222 -23.88 21.70 18.95
CA VAL A 222 -25.08 21.15 18.29
C VAL A 222 -24.89 21.10 16.78
N LEU A 223 -24.53 22.22 16.13
CA LEU A 223 -24.28 22.23 14.69
C LEU A 223 -23.11 21.32 14.29
N ALA A 224 -22.03 21.25 15.08
CA ALA A 224 -20.91 20.34 14.79
C ALA A 224 -21.34 18.86 14.80
N SER A 225 -22.21 18.46 15.74
CA SER A 225 -22.66 17.07 15.93
C SER A 225 -23.84 16.66 15.05
N TRP A 226 -24.67 17.58 14.54
CA TRP A 226 -25.78 17.28 13.62
C TRP A 226 -25.51 17.60 12.14
N THR A 227 -24.32 18.13 11.80
CA THR A 227 -23.89 18.35 10.39
C THR A 227 -22.52 17.74 10.07
N GLY A 228 -21.78 17.32 11.10
CA GLY A 228 -20.38 16.89 11.01
C GLY A 228 -19.42 17.96 10.46
N PHE A 229 -19.80 19.25 10.41
CA PHE A 229 -18.93 20.31 9.89
C PHE A 229 -17.63 20.43 10.70
N ARG A 230 -16.51 20.56 9.97
CA ARG A 230 -15.19 20.82 10.58
C ARG A 230 -15.12 22.26 11.07
N ARG A 231 -14.21 22.58 12.01
CA ARG A 231 -13.97 23.97 12.48
C ARG A 231 -13.86 25.00 11.35
N ALA A 232 -13.18 24.67 10.25
CA ALA A 232 -13.01 25.57 9.11
C ALA A 232 -14.28 25.75 8.26
N GLU A 233 -15.17 24.76 8.28
CA GLU A 233 -16.49 24.79 7.61
C GLU A 233 -17.46 25.61 8.49
N LEU A 234 -17.55 25.33 9.80
CA LEU A 234 -18.34 26.10 10.78
C LEU A 234 -17.95 27.58 10.84
N ALA A 235 -16.64 27.89 10.79
CA ALA A 235 -16.10 29.26 10.77
C ALA A 235 -16.32 30.02 9.45
N SER A 236 -17.08 29.45 8.51
CA SER A 236 -17.45 30.07 7.23
C SER A 236 -18.95 30.17 7.00
N LEU A 237 -19.76 29.69 7.95
CA LEU A 237 -21.21 29.84 7.91
C LEU A 237 -21.59 31.30 8.21
N THR A 238 -22.47 31.87 7.39
CA THR A 238 -23.13 33.17 7.62
C THR A 238 -24.65 32.96 7.58
N LEU A 239 -25.47 34.00 7.78
CA LEU A 239 -26.93 33.85 7.62
C LEU A 239 -27.32 33.41 6.19
N LYS A 240 -26.56 33.83 5.17
CA LYS A 240 -26.76 33.37 3.77
C LYS A 240 -26.44 31.89 3.55
N SER A 241 -25.79 31.20 4.50
CA SER A 241 -25.54 29.77 4.41
C SER A 241 -26.78 28.91 4.67
N PHE A 242 -27.87 29.47 5.18
CA PHE A 242 -29.03 28.71 5.64
C PHE A 242 -30.30 28.99 4.83
N VAL A 243 -31.06 27.93 4.56
CA VAL A 243 -32.47 27.98 4.15
C VAL A 243 -33.24 27.26 5.25
N LEU A 244 -33.92 28.01 6.13
CA LEU A 244 -34.56 27.47 7.34
C LEU A 244 -36.09 27.30 7.20
N ASP A 245 -36.63 27.60 6.03
CA ASP A 245 -38.04 27.67 5.72
C ASP A 245 -38.32 26.87 4.44
N GLY A 246 -39.40 26.08 4.45
CA GLY A 246 -39.70 25.08 3.42
C GLY A 246 -39.58 23.63 3.92
N PRO A 247 -39.92 22.63 3.09
CA PRO A 247 -40.07 21.23 3.52
C PRO A 247 -38.74 20.53 3.84
N HIS A 248 -37.61 21.06 3.36
CA HIS A 248 -36.27 20.52 3.59
C HIS A 248 -35.31 21.64 4.01
N PRO A 249 -35.33 22.07 5.29
CA PRO A 249 -34.36 23.02 5.81
C PRO A 249 -32.92 22.53 5.60
N MET A 250 -32.00 23.43 5.25
CA MET A 250 -30.65 23.06 4.82
C MET A 250 -29.60 24.15 5.07
N VAL A 251 -28.34 23.71 5.17
CA VAL A 251 -27.16 24.54 5.36
C VAL A 251 -26.11 24.24 4.30
N THR A 252 -25.53 25.29 3.70
CA THR A 252 -24.57 25.21 2.58
C THR A 252 -23.26 25.90 2.94
N VAL A 253 -22.15 25.16 2.79
CA VAL A 253 -20.78 25.70 2.92
C VAL A 253 -20.25 26.08 1.54
N ALA A 254 -19.93 27.37 1.38
CA ALA A 254 -19.41 27.93 0.13
C ALA A 254 -18.07 27.30 -0.28
N ALA A 255 -17.86 27.18 -1.59
CA ALA A 255 -16.75 26.42 -2.17
C ALA A 255 -15.36 26.85 -1.67
N ALA A 256 -15.16 28.14 -1.37
CA ALA A 256 -13.88 28.68 -0.92
C ALA A 256 -13.32 28.00 0.36
N TYR A 257 -14.19 27.44 1.21
CA TYR A 257 -13.81 26.89 2.52
C TYR A 257 -13.88 25.37 2.61
N SER A 258 -14.55 24.69 1.68
CA SER A 258 -14.51 23.22 1.62
C SER A 258 -13.13 22.75 1.12
N LYS A 259 -12.63 21.64 1.68
CA LYS A 259 -11.32 21.06 1.31
C LYS A 259 -11.20 20.68 -0.17
N ARG A 260 -12.31 20.69 -0.92
CA ARG A 260 -12.37 20.29 -2.35
C ARG A 260 -12.68 21.43 -3.33
N ARG A 261 -12.87 22.68 -2.87
CA ARG A 261 -13.35 23.79 -3.72
C ARG A 261 -14.68 23.47 -4.42
N ARG A 262 -15.59 22.85 -3.68
CA ARG A 262 -16.97 22.53 -4.10
C ARG A 262 -17.92 23.05 -3.02
N GLU A 263 -19.07 23.57 -3.43
CA GLU A 263 -20.18 23.82 -2.51
C GLU A 263 -20.75 22.49 -2.03
N ASP A 264 -20.87 22.34 -0.71
CA ASP A 264 -21.42 21.15 -0.07
C ASP A 264 -22.61 21.60 0.82
N SER A 265 -23.82 21.18 0.44
CA SER A 265 -25.07 21.39 1.20
C SER A 265 -25.44 20.15 2.02
N VAL A 266 -26.04 20.35 3.19
CA VAL A 266 -26.56 19.28 4.08
C VAL A 266 -27.91 19.71 4.66
N PRO A 267 -28.96 18.86 4.68
CA PRO A 267 -30.21 19.16 5.36
C PRO A 267 -30.03 19.36 6.88
N LEU A 268 -31.00 19.98 7.53
CA LEU A 268 -31.03 20.15 8.99
C LEU A 268 -32.20 19.39 9.60
N HIS A 269 -31.97 18.79 10.77
CA HIS A 269 -33.03 18.22 11.59
C HIS A 269 -33.99 19.33 12.06
N THR A 270 -35.29 19.06 12.10
CA THR A 270 -36.33 20.04 12.49
C THR A 270 -36.01 20.72 13.83
N GLU A 271 -35.64 19.93 14.83
CA GLU A 271 -35.27 20.45 16.15
C GLU A 271 -33.97 21.28 16.16
N VAL A 272 -33.03 20.99 15.26
CA VAL A 272 -31.83 21.84 15.09
C VAL A 272 -32.20 23.18 14.43
N VAL A 273 -33.23 23.20 13.58
CA VAL A 273 -33.79 24.43 13.01
C VAL A 273 -34.56 25.23 14.08
N ALA A 274 -35.29 24.56 14.98
CA ALA A 274 -35.97 25.21 16.10
C ALA A 274 -34.98 25.93 17.03
N ARG A 275 -33.97 25.20 17.56
CA ARG A 275 -32.92 25.78 18.41
C ARG A 275 -32.10 26.87 17.71
N LEU A 276 -31.81 26.70 16.42
CA LEU A 276 -31.13 27.74 15.63
C LEU A 276 -32.00 28.98 15.44
N LYS A 277 -33.30 28.84 15.18
CA LYS A 277 -34.24 29.97 15.08
C LYS A 277 -34.39 30.69 16.42
N GLU A 278 -34.42 29.96 17.53
CA GLU A 278 -34.43 30.55 18.89
C GLU A 278 -33.16 31.34 19.18
N TRP A 279 -31.98 30.72 19.07
CA TRP A 279 -30.69 31.38 19.28
C TRP A 279 -30.45 32.58 18.34
N LEU A 280 -31.08 32.61 17.17
CA LEU A 280 -31.08 33.77 16.27
C LEU A 280 -32.02 34.91 16.71
N ARG A 281 -33.12 34.65 17.44
CA ARG A 281 -34.00 35.71 17.99
C ARG A 281 -33.28 36.57 19.02
N GLU A 282 -32.39 35.97 19.80
CA GLU A 282 -31.49 36.69 20.74
C GLU A 282 -30.44 37.56 20.01
N ARG A 283 -30.35 37.47 18.67
CA ARG A 283 -29.26 38.04 17.85
C ARG A 283 -29.74 38.94 16.71
N PRO A 284 -30.67 39.90 16.93
CA PRO A 284 -31.31 40.68 15.87
C PRO A 284 -30.40 41.64 15.08
N ARG A 285 -29.10 41.73 15.43
CA ARG A 285 -28.11 42.63 14.81
C ARG A 285 -27.02 41.93 14.00
N LEU A 286 -27.05 40.59 13.86
CA LEU A 286 -26.01 39.86 13.12
C LEU A 286 -26.19 40.07 11.60
N ALA A 287 -25.17 40.64 10.94
CA ALA A 287 -25.30 41.03 9.53
C ALA A 287 -25.31 39.80 8.59
N LYS A 288 -25.98 39.90 7.43
CA LYS A 288 -26.20 38.74 6.51
C LYS A 288 -24.90 38.05 6.05
N ASP A 289 -23.81 38.79 5.96
CA ASP A 289 -22.47 38.32 5.55
C ASP A 289 -21.49 38.12 6.72
N GLN A 290 -21.92 38.35 7.97
CA GLN A 290 -21.10 38.13 9.16
C GLN A 290 -21.02 36.62 9.47
N PRO A 291 -19.84 36.10 9.87
CA PRO A 291 -19.73 34.72 10.35
C PRO A 291 -20.60 34.48 11.57
N LEU A 292 -21.37 33.38 11.55
CA LEU A 292 -22.30 32.99 12.61
C LEU A 292 -21.59 32.77 13.95
N PHE A 293 -20.36 32.26 13.89
CA PHE A 293 -19.48 32.09 15.04
C PHE A 293 -18.14 32.78 14.77
N GLU A 294 -17.66 33.61 15.70
CA GLU A 294 -16.35 34.29 15.60
C GLU A 294 -15.16 33.34 15.82
N LEU A 295 -15.11 32.18 15.16
CA LEU A 295 -14.03 31.19 15.33
C LEU A 295 -12.66 31.64 14.81
N ARG A 296 -12.55 32.88 14.32
CA ARG A 296 -11.30 33.56 13.96
C ARG A 296 -11.08 34.77 14.86
N THR A 297 -9.82 35.02 15.17
CA THR A 297 -9.35 36.27 15.78
C THR A 297 -9.31 37.39 14.75
N ARG A 298 -9.19 38.66 15.19
CA ARG A 298 -8.99 39.82 14.29
C ARG A 298 -7.77 39.67 13.36
N ALA A 299 -6.75 38.92 13.79
CA ALA A 299 -5.58 38.57 12.99
C ALA A 299 -5.76 37.32 12.09
N GLY A 300 -7.00 36.88 11.84
CA GLY A 300 -7.36 35.78 10.93
C GLY A 300 -7.13 34.36 11.45
N TRP A 301 -6.31 34.18 12.51
CA TRP A 301 -6.02 32.89 13.14
C TRP A 301 -7.25 32.26 13.79
N PHE A 302 -7.40 30.94 13.66
CA PHE A 302 -8.47 30.19 14.33
C PHE A 302 -8.28 30.18 15.86
N ARG A 303 -9.38 30.40 16.60
CA ARG A 303 -9.43 30.22 18.06
C ARG A 303 -9.24 28.74 18.43
N ASN A 304 -8.75 28.45 19.64
CA ASN A 304 -8.41 27.09 20.07
C ASN A 304 -9.65 26.31 20.56
N THR A 305 -10.42 25.80 19.61
CA THR A 305 -11.61 24.95 19.88
C THR A 305 -11.31 23.66 20.65
N ALA A 306 -10.06 23.18 20.68
CA ALA A 306 -9.69 22.04 21.52
C ALA A 306 -9.62 22.45 23.01
N LYS A 307 -9.14 23.66 23.32
CA LYS A 307 -9.22 24.23 24.68
C LYS A 307 -10.66 24.57 25.08
N MET A 308 -11.49 25.01 24.14
CA MET A 308 -12.92 25.26 24.40
C MET A 308 -13.62 23.98 24.89
N ILE A 309 -13.68 22.96 24.02
CA ILE A 309 -14.42 21.73 24.35
C ILE A 309 -13.80 20.99 25.54
N LYS A 310 -12.47 21.05 25.75
CA LYS A 310 -11.84 20.47 26.95
C LYS A 310 -12.36 21.14 28.22
N SER A 311 -12.42 22.48 28.25
CA SER A 311 -12.93 23.24 29.39
C SER A 311 -14.43 23.00 29.64
N ASP A 312 -15.22 22.85 28.58
CA ASP A 312 -16.65 22.56 28.70
C ASP A 312 -16.92 21.10 29.12
N LEU A 313 -16.10 20.13 28.68
CA LEU A 313 -16.14 18.73 29.12
C LEU A 313 -15.68 18.57 30.58
N GLU A 314 -14.63 19.28 30.99
CA GLU A 314 -14.15 19.32 32.38
C GLU A 314 -15.25 19.86 33.32
N ALA A 315 -15.96 20.93 32.92
CA ALA A 315 -17.10 21.46 33.65
C ALA A 315 -18.34 20.52 33.61
N ALA A 316 -18.46 19.67 32.60
CA ALA A 316 -19.50 18.65 32.48
C ALA A 316 -19.22 17.36 33.27
N GLY A 317 -18.02 17.21 33.87
CA GLY A 317 -17.56 15.95 34.47
C GLY A 317 -17.25 14.84 33.45
N VAL A 318 -17.19 15.15 32.16
CA VAL A 318 -17.00 14.17 31.08
C VAL A 318 -15.51 14.02 30.75
N PRO A 319 -14.94 12.80 30.76
CA PRO A 319 -13.51 12.61 30.53
C PRO A 319 -13.11 12.97 29.08
N TYR A 320 -12.21 13.96 28.97
CA TYR A 320 -11.64 14.43 27.69
C TYR A 320 -10.85 13.34 26.95
N CYS A 321 -10.26 12.41 27.71
CA CYS A 321 -9.66 11.17 27.25
C CYS A 321 -10.24 10.06 28.14
N ASP A 322 -10.88 9.06 27.55
CA ASP A 322 -11.44 7.94 28.33
C ASP A 322 -10.34 6.96 28.81
N GLU A 323 -10.73 5.99 29.64
CA GLU A 323 -9.86 4.93 30.16
C GLU A 323 -9.21 4.11 29.03
N GLN A 324 -9.83 4.09 27.85
CA GLN A 324 -9.38 3.38 26.65
C GLN A 324 -8.45 4.26 25.76
N GLY A 325 -8.13 5.48 26.18
CA GLY A 325 -7.19 6.38 25.50
C GLY A 325 -7.78 7.16 24.31
N LEU A 326 -9.10 7.23 24.20
CA LEU A 326 -9.81 7.88 23.09
C LEU A 326 -10.27 9.29 23.48
N TYR A 327 -10.03 10.24 22.58
CA TYR A 327 -10.21 11.67 22.87
C TYR A 327 -11.57 12.21 22.41
N ALA A 328 -12.23 12.96 23.29
CA ALA A 328 -13.40 13.78 23.02
C ALA A 328 -13.01 15.20 22.53
N ASP A 329 -12.10 15.29 21.55
CA ASP A 329 -11.69 16.59 21.00
C ASP A 329 -12.78 17.25 20.12
N PHE A 330 -12.57 18.47 19.64
CA PHE A 330 -13.59 19.16 18.84
C PHE A 330 -13.97 18.42 17.53
N HIS A 331 -13.11 17.50 17.06
CA HIS A 331 -13.40 16.63 15.92
C HIS A 331 -14.21 15.37 16.31
N ALA A 332 -14.27 15.01 17.60
CA ALA A 332 -15.14 13.96 18.13
C ALA A 332 -16.62 14.24 17.84
N ASN A 333 -17.08 15.51 17.86
CA ASN A 333 -18.45 15.88 17.41
C ASN A 333 -18.81 15.31 16.02
N ARG A 334 -17.84 15.26 15.11
CA ARG A 334 -18.02 14.67 13.78
C ARG A 334 -17.98 13.15 13.81
N HIS A 335 -17.25 12.54 14.75
CA HIS A 335 -17.37 11.10 15.02
C HIS A 335 -18.76 10.79 15.59
N THR A 336 -19.28 11.59 16.53
CA THR A 336 -20.67 11.51 17.05
C THR A 336 -21.69 11.59 15.90
N PHE A 337 -21.60 12.57 14.99
CA PHE A 337 -22.48 12.65 13.82
C PHE A 337 -22.49 11.35 12.98
N ILE A 338 -21.30 10.86 12.63
CA ILE A 338 -21.14 9.64 11.80
C ILE A 338 -21.65 8.41 12.55
N SER A 339 -21.40 8.32 13.87
CA SER A 339 -21.84 7.22 14.72
C SER A 339 -23.35 7.24 14.96
N ASN A 340 -23.98 8.40 15.10
CA ASN A 340 -25.43 8.51 15.28
C ASN A 340 -26.18 8.14 14.00
N LEU A 341 -25.71 8.57 12.84
CA LEU A 341 -26.22 8.08 11.55
C LEU A 341 -26.03 6.55 11.41
N ALA A 342 -24.90 6.01 11.84
CA ALA A 342 -24.66 4.56 11.80
C ALA A 342 -25.45 3.76 12.86
N ARG A 343 -25.91 4.40 13.94
CA ARG A 343 -26.84 3.82 14.94
C ARG A 343 -28.28 3.77 14.39
N ALA A 344 -28.68 4.78 13.62
CA ALA A 344 -29.98 4.84 12.94
C ALA A 344 -30.07 4.01 11.63
N ASP A 345 -29.25 2.95 11.51
CA ASP A 345 -29.09 2.06 10.32
C ASP A 345 -28.99 2.79 8.95
N ILE A 346 -28.47 4.03 8.94
CA ILE A 346 -28.48 4.84 7.73
C ILE A 346 -27.52 4.28 6.69
N ALA A 347 -28.10 3.99 5.51
CA ALA A 347 -27.39 3.62 4.29
C ALA A 347 -26.13 4.48 4.11
N PRO A 348 -24.92 3.93 4.28
CA PRO A 348 -23.71 4.64 4.70
C PRO A 348 -23.02 5.45 3.61
N GLN A 349 -23.50 5.38 2.38
CA GLN A 349 -23.15 6.38 1.37
C GLN A 349 -23.98 7.66 1.53
N ARG A 350 -25.23 7.60 2.05
CA ARG A 350 -25.89 8.78 2.64
C ARG A 350 -24.96 9.36 3.72
N VAL A 351 -24.43 8.54 4.64
CA VAL A 351 -23.43 8.99 5.65
C VAL A 351 -22.15 9.54 5.01
N GLN A 352 -21.65 8.99 3.90
CA GLN A 352 -20.49 9.54 3.19
C GLN A 352 -20.76 10.94 2.63
N VAL A 353 -21.94 11.14 2.03
CA VAL A 353 -22.38 12.41 1.43
C VAL A 353 -22.66 13.44 2.52
N LEU A 354 -23.45 13.09 3.54
CA LEU A 354 -23.73 13.91 4.71
C LEU A 354 -22.45 14.31 5.46
N ALA A 355 -21.51 13.39 5.64
CA ALA A 355 -20.20 13.71 6.21
C ALA A 355 -19.26 14.43 5.20
N ARG A 356 -19.57 14.46 3.91
CA ARG A 356 -18.74 15.05 2.83
C ARG A 356 -17.36 14.38 2.68
N HIS A 357 -17.26 13.07 2.91
CA HIS A 357 -15.98 12.32 2.82
C HIS A 357 -15.46 12.16 1.38
N SER A 358 -14.13 12.19 1.21
CA SER A 358 -13.48 12.26 -0.11
C SER A 358 -12.88 10.95 -0.61
N ASP A 359 -12.24 10.19 0.29
CA ASP A 359 -12.01 8.78 0.06
C ASP A 359 -13.24 8.03 0.58
N ILE A 360 -13.69 7.05 -0.18
CA ILE A 360 -14.79 6.18 0.19
C ILE A 360 -14.40 5.37 1.44
N ASN A 361 -13.12 5.01 1.62
CA ASN A 361 -12.59 4.29 2.79
C ASN A 361 -12.70 5.05 4.12
N LEU A 362 -13.01 6.36 4.10
CA LEU A 362 -13.33 7.13 5.31
C LEU A 362 -14.78 6.90 5.80
N THR A 363 -15.60 6.17 5.04
CA THR A 363 -16.97 5.79 5.41
C THR A 363 -17.33 4.33 5.08
N MET A 364 -16.62 3.67 4.13
CA MET A 364 -16.73 2.24 3.77
C MET A 364 -16.28 1.26 4.85
N ASN A 365 -16.23 1.77 6.08
CA ASN A 365 -16.68 1.02 7.23
C ASN A 365 -18.09 0.42 7.05
N VAL A 366 -18.97 0.94 6.16
CA VAL A 366 -20.24 0.30 5.72
C VAL A 366 -20.60 0.77 4.28
N TYR A 367 -21.40 0.03 3.48
CA TYR A 367 -21.82 0.29 2.06
C TYR A 367 -23.37 0.39 1.95
N THR A 368 -24.16 1.05 1.05
CA THR A 368 -24.16 2.21 0.07
C THR A 368 -25.66 2.63 -0.11
N HIS A 369 -26.26 3.53 -0.94
CA HIS A 369 -25.94 4.47 -2.06
C HIS A 369 -26.76 5.81 -1.93
N LEU A 370 -27.60 6.17 -2.93
CA LEU A 370 -28.78 7.12 -3.01
C LEU A 370 -28.65 8.66 -3.21
N GLU A 371 -29.79 9.28 -3.59
CA GLU A 371 -30.03 10.68 -4.05
C GLU A 371 -30.34 11.69 -2.92
N ILE A 372 -30.88 12.89 -3.23
CA ILE A 372 -31.02 14.04 -2.29
C ILE A 372 -32.23 13.93 -1.35
N SER A 373 -33.43 13.58 -1.82
CA SER A 373 -34.62 13.39 -0.97
C SER A 373 -34.34 12.42 0.19
N HIS A 374 -33.75 11.28 -0.18
CA HIS A 374 -33.22 10.24 0.69
C HIS A 374 -32.19 10.71 1.74
N GLN A 375 -31.62 11.92 1.65
CA GLN A 375 -30.73 12.48 2.67
C GLN A 375 -31.49 13.21 3.78
N ALA A 376 -32.69 13.73 3.51
CA ALA A 376 -33.54 14.35 4.53
C ALA A 376 -34.11 13.30 5.50
N GLU A 377 -34.64 12.19 4.97
CA GLU A 377 -35.05 10.99 5.74
C GLU A 377 -33.96 10.54 6.72
N ALA A 378 -32.72 10.46 6.24
CA ALA A 378 -31.59 9.96 7.01
C ALA A 378 -31.15 10.88 8.15
N ILE A 379 -31.52 12.15 8.08
CA ILE A 379 -31.33 13.10 9.17
C ILE A 379 -32.54 13.07 10.11
N ALA A 380 -33.76 12.96 9.60
CA ALA A 380 -34.98 12.83 10.40
C ALA A 380 -35.07 11.53 11.21
N ALA A 381 -34.34 10.48 10.81
CA ALA A 381 -34.19 9.23 11.56
C ALA A 381 -33.07 9.26 12.62
N LEU A 382 -32.36 10.39 12.78
CA LEU A 382 -31.54 10.60 13.98
C LEU A 382 -32.45 10.76 15.19
N PRO A 383 -32.03 10.35 16.41
CA PRO A 383 -32.73 10.77 17.61
C PRO A 383 -32.74 12.30 17.69
N SER A 384 -33.87 12.87 18.13
CA SER A 384 -33.98 14.29 18.44
C SER A 384 -32.80 14.73 19.32
N PRO A 385 -32.20 15.91 19.09
CA PRO A 385 -31.36 16.55 20.09
C PRO A 385 -32.16 16.60 21.40
N PRO A 386 -31.71 15.94 22.49
CA PRO A 386 -32.50 15.84 23.72
C PRO A 386 -32.88 17.24 24.25
N GLU A 387 -34.13 17.41 24.68
CA GLU A 387 -34.55 18.64 25.35
C GLU A 387 -33.97 18.72 26.77
N MET A 388 -33.99 19.92 27.37
CA MET A 388 -33.59 20.07 28.77
C MET A 388 -34.68 19.62 29.76
N ALA A 389 -35.86 19.23 29.27
CA ALA A 389 -36.99 18.74 30.06
C ALA A 389 -36.98 17.21 30.25
N ASP A 390 -36.51 16.45 29.25
CA ASP A 390 -36.69 14.99 29.11
C ASP A 390 -35.76 14.13 30.01
N LEU A 391 -35.49 14.61 31.22
CA LEU A 391 -34.84 13.87 32.31
C LEU A 391 -35.71 13.84 33.58
N ARG A 392 -37.04 13.91 33.40
CA ARG A 392 -38.06 13.82 34.46
C ARG A 392 -39.25 12.89 34.14
N SER A 393 -39.03 11.90 33.28
CA SER A 393 -39.83 10.68 33.19
C SER A 393 -38.92 9.50 32.83
N ASP A 394 -39.42 8.28 32.98
CA ASP A 394 -38.82 7.03 32.50
C ASP A 394 -37.46 6.62 33.09
N ILE A 395 -37.31 6.77 34.41
CA ILE A 395 -36.59 5.76 35.20
C ILE A 395 -37.63 4.72 35.64
N PRO A 396 -37.49 3.43 35.28
CA PRO A 396 -38.32 2.37 35.84
C PRO A 396 -38.00 2.21 37.33
N MET A 397 -38.84 2.74 38.21
CA MET A 397 -38.69 2.57 39.65
C MET A 397 -39.27 1.22 40.11
N ASP A 398 -38.65 0.14 39.67
CA ASP A 398 -38.81 -1.17 40.32
C ASP A 398 -37.57 -2.05 40.11
N SER A 399 -37.13 -2.76 41.16
CA SER A 399 -35.99 -3.70 41.32
C SER A 399 -35.03 -3.43 42.50
N THR A 400 -35.14 -2.31 43.21
CA THR A 400 -34.30 -2.05 44.42
C THR A 400 -34.73 -2.84 45.67
N ILE A 401 -35.82 -3.61 45.59
CA ILE A 401 -36.41 -4.32 46.75
C ILE A 401 -35.90 -5.77 46.88
N GLU A 402 -35.68 -6.50 45.78
CA GLU A 402 -35.21 -7.90 45.86
C GLU A 402 -33.77 -8.03 46.39
N LEU A 403 -32.86 -7.11 46.01
CA LEU A 403 -31.49 -7.13 46.52
C LEU A 403 -31.41 -6.74 48.02
N ALA A 404 -32.36 -5.92 48.49
CA ALA A 404 -32.47 -5.56 49.90
C ALA A 404 -33.00 -6.72 50.77
N LEU A 405 -33.94 -7.52 50.24
CA LEU A 405 -34.41 -8.73 50.93
C LEU A 405 -33.32 -9.81 51.03
N TRP A 406 -32.49 -9.97 50.00
CA TRP A 406 -31.46 -11.02 49.98
C TRP A 406 -30.30 -10.78 50.96
N LEU A 407 -29.98 -9.51 51.24
CA LEU A 407 -28.95 -9.11 52.21
C LEU A 407 -29.45 -9.04 53.67
N ALA A 408 -30.75 -9.22 53.92
CA ALA A 408 -31.36 -9.11 55.24
C ALA A 408 -31.51 -10.45 56.01
N LEU A 409 -30.98 -11.56 55.48
CA LEU A 409 -31.24 -12.93 55.98
C LEU A 409 -29.98 -13.75 56.31
N THR A 410 -28.84 -13.09 56.58
CA THR A 410 -27.61 -13.72 57.07
C THR A 410 -27.09 -13.03 58.35
N PRO A 411 -27.30 -13.63 59.53
CA PRO A 411 -26.66 -13.19 60.77
C PRO A 411 -25.15 -13.50 60.80
N ASP A 412 -24.51 -13.00 61.86
CA ASP A 412 -23.23 -13.46 62.42
C ASP A 412 -21.98 -13.38 61.54
N PHE A 413 -21.31 -12.22 61.56
CA PHE A 413 -20.06 -12.12 62.35
C PHE A 413 -19.72 -10.68 62.72
N GLU A 414 -19.14 -10.48 63.91
CA GLU A 414 -18.86 -9.14 64.45
C GLU A 414 -17.59 -8.50 63.86
N ALA A 415 -17.56 -7.17 63.86
CA ALA A 415 -16.38 -6.38 63.54
C ALA A 415 -15.43 -6.28 64.74
N HIS A 416 -14.14 -6.04 64.47
CA HIS A 416 -13.28 -5.26 65.37
C HIS A 416 -12.30 -4.42 64.54
N CYS A 417 -12.45 -3.10 64.64
CA CYS A 417 -11.51 -2.13 64.08
C CYS A 417 -10.52 -1.71 65.17
N VAL A 418 -9.22 -1.77 64.89
CA VAL A 418 -8.21 -1.04 65.66
C VAL A 418 -7.31 -0.29 64.68
N THR A 419 -7.39 1.04 64.72
CA THR A 419 -6.46 1.95 64.05
C THR A 419 -5.27 2.22 64.95
N HIS A 420 -4.07 2.34 64.40
CA HIS A 420 -3.11 3.36 64.85
C HIS A 420 -2.05 3.68 63.79
N HIS A 421 -1.18 4.64 64.12
CA HIS A 421 -0.50 5.56 63.22
C HIS A 421 0.92 5.12 62.76
N ASP A 422 1.31 5.71 61.62
CA ASP A 422 2.62 6.30 61.33
C ASP A 422 3.87 5.50 60.89
N THR A 423 4.63 6.24 60.06
CA THR A 423 6.05 6.09 59.65
C THR A 423 6.50 4.91 58.79
N GLY A 424 7.46 5.21 57.90
CA GLY A 424 8.56 4.28 57.62
C GLY A 424 8.65 3.73 56.20
N ALA A 425 9.60 4.27 55.43
CA ALA A 425 9.95 3.85 54.08
C ALA A 425 10.14 2.32 53.89
N ILE A 426 9.59 1.81 52.78
CA ILE A 426 10.00 0.57 52.10
C ILE A 426 10.28 0.97 50.64
N GLY A 427 11.34 0.54 49.97
CA GLY A 427 12.38 -0.42 50.35
C GLY A 427 12.77 -1.19 49.09
N ILE A 428 13.97 -0.94 48.55
CA ILE A 428 14.43 -1.58 47.30
C ILE A 428 14.80 -3.03 47.60
N ILE A 429 14.34 -3.96 46.75
CA ILE A 429 14.73 -5.36 46.79
C ILE A 429 15.48 -5.70 45.50
N GLU A 430 16.81 -5.65 45.59
CA GLU A 430 17.71 -6.44 44.75
C GLU A 430 18.17 -7.64 45.60
N ILE A 431 18.03 -8.88 45.11
CA ILE A 431 18.92 -10.01 45.43
C ILE A 431 19.05 -10.89 44.17
N GLU A 432 20.28 -10.91 43.64
CA GLU A 432 21.09 -12.04 43.15
C GLU A 432 20.46 -13.29 42.48
N LEU A 433 21.16 -13.78 41.45
CA LEU A 433 21.30 -15.20 41.13
C LEU A 433 22.78 -15.48 40.81
N GLU A 434 23.35 -16.48 41.48
CA GLU A 434 24.80 -16.79 41.43
C GLU A 434 25.25 -17.56 40.18
N GLU A 435 26.57 -17.59 39.96
CA GLU A 435 27.23 -18.48 39.02
C GLU A 435 27.40 -19.90 39.60
N ALA A 436 27.38 -20.93 38.76
CA ALA A 436 27.83 -22.27 39.12
C ALA A 436 28.66 -22.89 37.98
N GLY A 437 29.97 -22.94 38.15
CA GLY A 437 30.91 -23.63 37.25
C GLY A 437 31.57 -24.83 37.92
N SER A 438 31.86 -25.88 37.16
CA SER A 438 32.76 -26.97 37.58
C SER A 438 33.54 -27.52 36.37
N ASN A 439 34.63 -28.25 36.62
CA ASN A 439 35.83 -28.17 35.77
C ASN A 439 36.53 -29.54 35.58
N SER A 440 36.98 -29.84 34.36
CA SER A 440 38.08 -30.79 34.06
C SER A 440 38.54 -30.55 32.59
N LYS A 441 39.79 -30.28 32.22
CA LYS A 441 41.17 -30.71 32.59
C LYS A 441 41.66 -32.05 32.03
N ALA A 442 42.32 -31.98 30.87
CA ALA A 442 43.57 -32.66 30.43
C ALA A 442 43.86 -32.11 29.00
N GLU A 443 44.99 -31.49 28.61
CA GLU A 443 46.44 -31.80 28.71
C GLU A 443 46.99 -32.68 27.57
N THR A 444 48.25 -32.42 27.19
CA THR A 444 48.93 -32.63 25.87
C THR A 444 49.91 -33.84 25.90
N PRO A 445 50.84 -34.10 24.92
CA PRO A 445 51.01 -33.72 23.48
C PRO A 445 51.48 -34.90 22.54
N LEU A 446 51.91 -34.55 21.31
CA LEU A 446 53.11 -35.09 20.57
C LEU A 446 53.08 -36.42 19.78
N SER A 447 53.10 -36.31 18.43
CA SER A 447 53.84 -37.12 17.41
C SER A 447 53.32 -36.68 16.02
N THR A 448 54.06 -36.26 15.00
CA THR A 448 55.39 -36.65 14.45
C THR A 448 55.41 -38.03 13.79
N GLU A 449 55.01 -38.11 12.52
CA GLU A 449 55.48 -39.16 11.62
C GLU A 449 55.64 -38.65 10.18
N ARG A 450 56.52 -39.29 9.38
CA ARG A 450 56.88 -38.90 8.01
C ARG A 450 56.34 -39.94 7.02
N HIS A 451 55.95 -39.55 5.81
CA HIS A 451 55.73 -40.49 4.70
C HIS A 451 56.15 -39.94 3.32
N THR A 452 56.73 -40.83 2.51
CA THR A 452 57.43 -40.63 1.21
C THR A 452 57.46 -41.98 0.48
N MET A 453 57.54 -42.12 -0.86
CA MET A 453 57.72 -41.21 -2.00
C MET A 453 57.19 -41.93 -3.28
N ALA A 454 57.10 -41.35 -4.49
CA ALA A 454 57.41 -40.00 -4.94
C ALA A 454 56.37 -39.39 -5.93
N PRO A 455 56.19 -39.85 -7.19
CA PRO A 455 55.88 -38.90 -8.27
C PRO A 455 54.63 -39.19 -9.11
N ILE A 456 54.05 -38.12 -9.67
CA ILE A 456 53.25 -38.12 -10.89
C ILE A 456 53.83 -37.01 -11.79
N GLU A 457 53.88 -37.25 -13.10
CA GLU A 457 54.66 -36.47 -14.06
C GLU A 457 54.11 -35.04 -14.30
N GLU A 458 54.99 -34.03 -14.23
CA GLU A 458 54.66 -32.67 -14.66
C GLU A 458 54.80 -32.52 -16.19
N VAL A 459 53.68 -32.44 -16.90
CA VAL A 459 53.67 -32.01 -18.31
C VAL A 459 53.81 -30.48 -18.37
N HIS A 460 55.04 -30.02 -18.64
CA HIS A 460 55.37 -28.59 -18.84
C HIS A 460 54.87 -28.03 -20.19
N PRO A 461 54.02 -26.98 -20.20
CA PRO A 461 53.90 -26.07 -21.34
C PRO A 461 55.01 -25.00 -21.26
N ARG A 462 55.74 -24.79 -22.36
CA ARG A 462 56.88 -23.85 -22.43
C ARG A 462 56.40 -22.39 -22.37
N GLY A 463 57.20 -21.47 -21.79
CA GLY A 463 57.08 -20.04 -22.16
C GLY A 463 57.32 -18.94 -21.12
N PHE A 464 57.89 -19.20 -19.93
CA PHE A 464 58.19 -18.14 -18.95
C PHE A 464 59.68 -18.09 -18.56
N GLU A 465 60.33 -17.00 -18.95
CA GLU A 465 61.59 -16.54 -18.35
C GLU A 465 61.33 -15.59 -17.17
N PRO A 466 62.24 -15.49 -16.18
CA PRO A 466 61.98 -14.77 -14.93
C PRO A 466 61.92 -13.25 -15.09
N LEU A 467 61.05 -12.61 -14.30
CA LEU A 467 60.88 -11.16 -14.27
C LEU A 467 62.07 -10.46 -13.59
N THR A 468 62.74 -9.56 -14.32
CA THR A 468 63.71 -8.63 -13.71
C THR A 468 63.02 -7.44 -13.06
N PHE A 469 63.36 -7.15 -11.81
CA PHE A 469 62.78 -6.05 -11.02
C PHE A 469 63.64 -4.78 -11.08
N GLY A 470 62.98 -3.63 -11.27
CA GLY A 470 63.65 -2.32 -11.17
C GLY A 470 63.87 -1.90 -9.71
N ARG A 471 64.72 -0.89 -9.49
CA ARG A 471 65.13 -0.36 -8.16
C ARG A 471 64.01 0.14 -7.23
N ASN A 472 62.75 0.11 -7.70
CA ASN A 472 61.54 0.51 -6.97
C ASN A 472 60.53 -0.65 -6.83
N GLY A 473 60.94 -1.91 -7.03
CA GLY A 473 60.09 -3.11 -6.84
C GLY A 473 59.03 -3.37 -7.91
N VAL A 474 58.90 -2.52 -8.94
CA VAL A 474 57.95 -2.71 -10.04
C VAL A 474 58.59 -3.57 -11.15
N PRO A 475 57.95 -4.66 -11.62
CA PRO A 475 58.42 -5.44 -12.77
C PRO A 475 58.46 -4.58 -14.05
N ARG A 476 59.52 -4.75 -14.85
CA ARG A 476 59.57 -4.19 -16.22
C ARG A 476 59.71 -5.34 -17.22
N MET A 477 58.74 -5.46 -18.12
CA MET A 477 58.88 -6.31 -19.31
C MET A 477 59.65 -5.56 -20.41
N PRO A 478 60.41 -6.27 -21.26
CA PRO A 478 61.12 -5.66 -22.39
C PRO A 478 60.14 -5.10 -23.44
N LYS A 479 60.61 -4.12 -24.21
CA LYS A 479 59.94 -3.66 -25.43
C LYS A 479 60.50 -4.42 -26.63
N ASN A 480 59.64 -5.03 -27.44
CA ASN A 480 60.00 -5.37 -28.82
C ASN A 480 59.82 -4.12 -29.68
N ASP A 481 60.93 -3.43 -29.97
CA ASP A 481 60.94 -2.21 -30.79
C ASP A 481 60.94 -2.50 -32.31
N THR A 482 60.97 -3.79 -32.72
CA THR A 482 60.82 -4.22 -34.13
C THR A 482 59.39 -4.57 -34.51
N LYS A 483 58.94 -4.09 -35.67
CA LYS A 483 57.57 -4.29 -36.20
C LYS A 483 57.36 -5.72 -36.72
N PRO A 484 56.40 -6.50 -36.18
CA PRO A 484 56.16 -7.86 -36.62
C PRO A 484 55.47 -7.94 -37.99
N GLY A 485 55.74 -9.04 -38.71
CA GLY A 485 54.91 -9.49 -39.83
C GLY A 485 53.54 -9.99 -39.35
N LYS A 486 52.63 -10.29 -40.28
CA LYS A 486 51.36 -10.96 -39.95
C LYS A 486 51.62 -12.38 -39.41
N PRO A 487 50.81 -12.90 -38.47
CA PRO A 487 50.89 -14.30 -38.03
C PRO A 487 50.65 -15.32 -39.17
N TYR A 488 49.77 -14.99 -40.12
CA TYR A 488 49.48 -15.76 -41.32
C TYR A 488 48.97 -14.84 -42.45
N PRO A 489 49.01 -15.25 -43.74
CA PRO A 489 48.76 -14.35 -44.88
C PRO A 489 47.41 -13.61 -44.81
N ASP A 490 46.33 -14.32 -44.51
CA ASP A 490 44.96 -13.79 -44.46
C ASP A 490 44.60 -13.07 -43.15
N TYR A 491 45.56 -12.95 -42.20
CA TYR A 491 45.29 -12.28 -40.92
C TYR A 491 44.77 -10.86 -41.18
N PRO A 492 43.59 -10.49 -40.65
CA PRO A 492 42.86 -9.33 -41.16
C PRO A 492 43.44 -7.99 -40.70
N LEU A 493 44.20 -7.96 -39.62
CA LEU A 493 44.80 -6.75 -39.06
C LEU A 493 46.23 -6.53 -39.59
N TYR A 494 46.76 -5.33 -39.39
CA TYR A 494 48.14 -4.98 -39.68
C TYR A 494 48.84 -4.39 -38.45
N ALA A 495 50.15 -4.59 -38.36
CA ALA A 495 50.97 -4.02 -37.29
C ALA A 495 51.13 -2.50 -37.51
N HIS A 496 50.59 -1.69 -36.60
CA HIS A 496 50.74 -0.24 -36.60
C HIS A 496 51.86 0.19 -35.65
N ALA A 497 52.60 1.24 -36.01
CA ALA A 497 53.82 1.72 -35.32
C ALA A 497 53.63 2.18 -33.85
N THR A 498 52.40 2.11 -33.32
CA THR A 498 52.06 2.33 -31.90
C THR A 498 52.15 1.04 -31.05
N GLY A 499 52.82 -0.01 -31.54
CA GLY A 499 52.95 -1.30 -30.86
C GLY A 499 51.65 -2.13 -30.82
N ARG A 500 50.72 -1.86 -31.75
CA ARG A 500 49.36 -2.42 -31.75
C ARG A 500 48.94 -3.00 -33.10
N TRP A 501 48.06 -3.99 -33.05
CA TRP A 501 47.30 -4.50 -34.19
C TRP A 501 46.15 -3.54 -34.55
N ALA A 502 45.97 -3.27 -35.85
CA ALA A 502 45.03 -2.26 -36.33
C ALA A 502 44.31 -2.63 -37.64
N LYS A 503 43.19 -1.95 -37.92
CA LYS A 503 42.48 -1.95 -39.22
C LYS A 503 42.07 -0.52 -39.59
N LYS A 504 42.12 -0.18 -40.89
CA LYS A 504 41.49 1.05 -41.40
C LYS A 504 40.06 0.72 -41.83
N ILE A 505 39.07 1.34 -41.19
CA ILE A 505 37.63 1.12 -41.44
C ILE A 505 36.98 2.50 -41.60
N ARG A 506 36.21 2.70 -42.67
CA ARG A 506 35.53 3.99 -42.99
C ARG A 506 36.46 5.21 -42.87
N GLY A 507 37.68 5.07 -43.38
CA GLY A 507 38.74 6.11 -43.35
C GLY A 507 39.53 6.22 -42.04
N LYS A 508 38.98 5.77 -40.89
CA LYS A 508 39.63 5.87 -39.57
C LYS A 508 40.44 4.62 -39.24
N ILE A 509 41.49 4.77 -38.42
CA ILE A 509 42.29 3.66 -37.90
C ILE A 509 41.73 3.24 -36.54
N HIS A 510 41.43 1.95 -36.40
CA HIS A 510 40.98 1.31 -35.16
C HIS A 510 42.03 0.31 -34.70
N TYR A 511 42.25 0.22 -33.39
CA TYR A 511 43.25 -0.64 -32.75
C TYR A 511 42.56 -1.74 -31.94
N PHE A 512 43.09 -2.96 -31.96
CA PHE A 512 42.43 -4.13 -31.37
C PHE A 512 43.24 -4.90 -30.34
N GLY A 513 44.56 -4.68 -30.24
CA GLY A 513 45.40 -5.28 -29.20
C GLY A 513 46.88 -4.93 -29.35
N PRO A 514 47.74 -5.27 -28.38
CA PRO A 514 49.19 -5.11 -28.49
C PRO A 514 49.79 -6.16 -29.44
N TRP A 515 50.94 -5.88 -30.06
CA TRP A 515 51.58 -6.82 -30.99
C TRP A 515 51.81 -8.23 -30.46
N ARG A 516 52.12 -8.36 -29.16
CA ARG A 516 52.38 -9.64 -28.46
C ARG A 516 51.16 -10.57 -28.34
N ASP A 517 49.97 -10.07 -28.66
CA ASP A 517 48.70 -10.79 -28.53
C ASP A 517 47.90 -10.64 -29.84
N PRO A 518 48.24 -11.45 -30.87
CA PRO A 518 47.51 -11.44 -32.14
C PRO A 518 46.13 -12.07 -32.04
N ASP A 519 45.93 -13.04 -31.15
CA ASP A 519 44.68 -13.80 -31.08
C ASP A 519 43.60 -13.05 -30.30
N GLY A 520 43.93 -12.43 -29.16
CA GLY A 520 43.04 -11.48 -28.48
C GLY A 520 42.74 -10.24 -29.33
N ALA A 521 43.70 -9.77 -30.13
CA ALA A 521 43.45 -8.70 -31.10
C ALA A 521 42.51 -9.15 -32.24
N LEU A 522 42.59 -10.40 -32.68
CA LEU A 522 41.70 -10.97 -33.68
C LEU A 522 40.27 -11.14 -33.11
N GLU A 523 40.14 -11.63 -31.89
CA GLU A 523 38.85 -11.76 -31.19
C GLU A 523 38.17 -10.39 -31.01
N LEU A 524 38.90 -9.38 -30.51
CA LEU A 524 38.35 -8.03 -30.33
C LEU A 524 37.96 -7.39 -31.68
N TYR A 525 38.73 -7.64 -32.75
CA TYR A 525 38.31 -7.26 -34.10
C TYR A 525 37.03 -7.98 -34.54
N GLN A 526 36.92 -9.28 -34.32
CA GLN A 526 35.74 -10.05 -34.69
C GLN A 526 34.47 -9.59 -33.94
N ALA A 527 34.60 -9.25 -32.66
CA ALA A 527 33.51 -8.71 -31.85
C ALA A 527 33.09 -7.28 -32.28
N GLN A 528 34.04 -6.43 -32.67
CA GLN A 528 33.76 -5.02 -32.99
C GLN A 528 33.47 -4.73 -34.47
N LYS A 529 33.83 -5.62 -35.41
CA LYS A 529 33.77 -5.38 -36.87
C LYS A 529 32.43 -4.83 -37.34
N GLU A 530 31.31 -5.44 -36.96
CA GLU A 530 29.98 -5.09 -37.48
C GLU A 530 29.55 -3.69 -37.03
N ALA A 531 29.79 -3.35 -35.76
CA ALA A 531 29.55 -2.00 -35.25
C ALA A 531 30.38 -0.96 -36.02
N LEU A 532 31.67 -1.23 -36.26
CA LEU A 532 32.58 -0.34 -36.97
C LEU A 532 32.20 -0.14 -38.45
N TYR A 533 31.84 -1.20 -39.17
CA TYR A 533 31.35 -1.07 -40.55
C TYR A 533 30.00 -0.32 -40.62
N LEU A 534 29.09 -0.56 -39.66
CA LEU A 534 27.85 0.23 -39.52
C LEU A 534 28.09 1.67 -39.05
N GLY A 535 29.30 2.04 -38.64
CA GLY A 535 29.66 3.39 -38.19
C GLY A 535 29.18 3.72 -36.77
N ARG A 536 28.92 2.70 -35.96
CA ARG A 536 28.59 2.82 -34.53
C ARG A 536 29.87 2.68 -33.71
N THR A 537 29.98 3.43 -32.61
CA THR A 537 31.05 3.23 -31.63
C THR A 537 30.88 1.87 -30.95
N PRO A 538 31.87 0.95 -31.00
CA PRO A 538 31.85 -0.27 -30.20
C PRO A 538 31.92 0.06 -28.71
N VAL A 539 31.43 -0.83 -27.87
CA VAL A 539 31.42 -0.67 -26.41
C VAL A 539 32.10 -1.91 -25.82
N ASP A 540 33.07 -1.72 -24.92
CA ASP A 540 33.74 -2.85 -24.29
C ASP A 540 32.77 -3.63 -23.37
N PRO A 541 32.77 -4.98 -23.40
CA PRO A 541 31.76 -5.77 -22.68
C PRO A 541 31.93 -5.79 -21.15
N GLY A 542 33.12 -5.52 -20.63
CA GLY A 542 33.54 -5.98 -19.28
C GLY A 542 32.97 -5.22 -18.08
N ASP A 543 32.29 -4.09 -18.27
CA ASP A 543 32.13 -3.07 -17.22
C ASP A 543 30.68 -2.56 -17.06
N ARG A 544 29.68 -3.31 -17.56
CA ARG A 544 28.26 -2.90 -17.50
C ARG A 544 27.30 -4.06 -17.30
N CYS A 545 26.43 -3.96 -16.29
CA CYS A 545 25.41 -4.96 -16.00
C CYS A 545 24.48 -5.21 -17.21
N SER A 546 24.46 -6.46 -17.67
CA SER A 546 23.56 -6.97 -18.70
C SER A 546 22.18 -7.29 -18.13
N ILE A 547 21.18 -7.40 -19.02
CA ILE A 547 19.82 -7.78 -18.65
C ILE A 547 19.76 -9.19 -18.04
N ALA A 548 20.67 -10.10 -18.43
CA ALA A 548 20.79 -11.40 -17.80
C ALA A 548 21.25 -11.29 -16.34
N GLU A 549 22.37 -10.62 -16.07
CA GLU A 549 22.91 -10.47 -14.71
C GLU A 549 21.94 -9.73 -13.80
N ALA A 550 21.28 -8.66 -14.30
CA ALA A 550 20.24 -7.96 -13.56
C ALA A 550 19.05 -8.88 -13.22
N CYS A 551 18.65 -9.78 -14.13
CA CYS A 551 17.61 -10.77 -13.87
C CYS A 551 18.08 -11.84 -12.87
N ASP A 552 19.28 -12.39 -13.02
CA ASP A 552 19.77 -13.48 -12.20
C ASP A 552 20.10 -13.02 -10.77
N LEU A 553 20.65 -11.81 -10.59
CA LEU A 553 20.83 -11.18 -9.28
C LEU A 553 19.48 -10.88 -8.60
N PHE A 554 18.50 -10.34 -9.34
CA PHE A 554 17.14 -10.12 -8.86
C PHE A 554 16.45 -11.42 -8.43
N LEU A 555 16.61 -12.49 -9.19
CA LEU A 555 16.08 -13.81 -8.86
C LEU A 555 16.82 -14.44 -7.68
N ASN A 556 18.13 -14.25 -7.53
CA ASN A 556 18.87 -14.72 -6.36
C ASN A 556 18.47 -13.97 -5.08
N HIS A 557 18.24 -12.65 -5.15
CA HIS A 557 17.63 -11.89 -4.06
C HIS A 557 16.25 -12.47 -3.68
N HIS A 558 15.35 -12.66 -4.65
CA HIS A 558 14.04 -13.22 -4.37
C HIS A 558 14.05 -14.71 -3.98
N LYS A 559 15.08 -15.48 -4.34
CA LYS A 559 15.29 -16.87 -3.89
C LYS A 559 15.67 -16.93 -2.41
N LYS A 560 16.49 -15.99 -1.91
CA LYS A 560 16.73 -15.83 -0.46
C LYS A 560 15.43 -15.50 0.27
N ARG A 561 14.62 -14.59 -0.28
CA ARG A 561 13.32 -14.17 0.29
C ARG A 561 12.21 -15.23 0.21
N LEU A 562 12.37 -16.22 -0.66
CA LEU A 562 11.55 -17.43 -0.71
C LEU A 562 11.96 -18.40 0.42
N ALA A 563 13.26 -18.54 0.69
CA ALA A 563 13.79 -19.38 1.77
C ALA A 563 13.48 -18.82 3.17
N SER A 564 13.45 -17.49 3.33
CA SER A 564 12.99 -16.82 4.58
C SER A 564 11.46 -16.82 4.74
N GLY A 565 10.70 -17.32 3.77
CA GLY A 565 9.23 -17.36 3.80
C GLY A 565 8.51 -16.03 3.49
N GLU A 566 9.23 -14.93 3.27
CA GLU A 566 8.64 -13.62 2.95
C GLU A 566 7.81 -13.62 1.66
N ILE A 567 8.17 -14.47 0.68
CA ILE A 567 7.42 -14.60 -0.57
C ILE A 567 7.04 -16.06 -0.86
N SER A 568 5.84 -16.25 -1.42
CA SER A 568 5.36 -17.58 -1.79
C SER A 568 6.09 -18.15 -3.03
N GLN A 569 6.14 -19.48 -3.13
CA GLN A 569 6.64 -20.20 -4.32
C GLN A 569 5.85 -19.88 -5.61
N ARG A 570 4.65 -19.30 -5.50
CA ARG A 570 3.91 -18.75 -6.64
C ARG A 570 4.44 -17.37 -7.04
N THR A 571 4.69 -16.49 -6.06
CA THR A 571 5.28 -15.17 -6.27
C THR A 571 6.64 -15.29 -6.96
N PHE A 572 7.49 -16.22 -6.48
CA PHE A 572 8.81 -16.47 -7.07
C PHE A 572 8.70 -16.92 -8.55
N ARG A 573 7.79 -17.85 -8.88
CA ARG A 573 7.55 -18.28 -10.27
C ARG A 573 7.02 -17.16 -11.16
N ASP A 574 6.07 -16.36 -10.68
CA ASP A 574 5.56 -15.17 -11.40
C ASP A 574 6.69 -14.17 -11.73
N LEU A 575 7.70 -14.03 -10.86
CA LEU A 575 8.90 -13.19 -11.08
C LEU A 575 9.89 -13.83 -12.06
N HIS A 576 10.21 -15.12 -11.88
CA HIS A 576 11.06 -15.92 -12.76
C HIS A 576 10.54 -15.94 -14.22
N ASP A 577 9.25 -16.19 -14.41
CA ASP A 577 8.65 -16.24 -15.75
C ASP A 577 8.62 -14.85 -16.41
N THR A 578 8.47 -13.78 -15.62
CA THR A 578 8.61 -12.40 -16.10
C THR A 578 10.06 -12.12 -16.51
N SER A 579 11.03 -12.55 -15.71
CA SER A 579 12.47 -12.37 -15.98
C SER A 579 12.90 -13.11 -17.25
N LYS A 580 12.44 -14.36 -17.43
CA LYS A 580 12.65 -15.12 -18.68
C LYS A 580 12.09 -14.41 -19.91
N ARG A 581 10.90 -13.79 -19.82
CA ARG A 581 10.38 -12.96 -20.93
C ARG A 581 11.24 -11.72 -21.15
N VAL A 582 11.71 -11.07 -20.09
CA VAL A 582 12.55 -9.86 -20.16
C VAL A 582 13.86 -10.14 -20.91
N VAL A 583 14.65 -11.17 -20.53
CA VAL A 583 15.90 -11.50 -21.27
C VAL A 583 15.62 -11.94 -22.71
N ARG A 584 14.49 -12.63 -22.96
CA ARG A 584 14.08 -13.06 -24.31
C ARG A 584 13.78 -11.88 -25.24
N VAL A 585 13.06 -10.87 -24.76
CA VAL A 585 12.53 -9.78 -25.60
C VAL A 585 13.48 -8.59 -25.69
N LEU A 586 14.31 -8.37 -24.66
CA LEU A 586 15.29 -7.28 -24.62
C LEU A 586 16.72 -7.72 -24.95
N GLY A 587 16.98 -9.02 -25.04
CA GLY A 587 18.28 -9.63 -25.31
C GLY A 587 19.07 -9.95 -24.03
N LYS A 588 19.71 -11.13 -23.99
CA LYS A 588 20.49 -11.61 -22.83
C LYS A 588 21.63 -10.65 -22.48
N ASN A 589 22.46 -10.35 -23.48
CA ASN A 589 23.73 -9.62 -23.31
C ASN A 589 23.59 -8.10 -23.46
N THR A 590 22.36 -7.58 -23.60
CA THR A 590 22.11 -6.14 -23.74
C THR A 590 22.42 -5.43 -22.42
N PRO A 591 23.28 -4.39 -22.39
CA PRO A 591 23.52 -3.60 -21.18
C PRO A 591 22.26 -2.85 -20.75
N VAL A 592 21.89 -2.93 -19.47
CA VAL A 592 20.64 -2.35 -18.94
C VAL A 592 20.57 -0.84 -19.15
N GLU A 593 21.72 -0.16 -19.07
CA GLU A 593 21.85 1.29 -19.32
C GLU A 593 21.39 1.75 -20.71
N LEU A 594 21.53 0.89 -21.73
CA LEU A 594 21.25 1.26 -23.13
C LEU A 594 19.77 1.14 -23.50
N LEU A 595 18.93 0.58 -22.62
CA LEU A 595 17.51 0.34 -22.86
C LEU A 595 16.71 1.62 -23.12
N GLN A 596 16.06 1.67 -24.29
CA GLN A 596 15.27 2.81 -24.73
C GLN A 596 13.75 2.59 -24.54
N PRO A 597 12.95 3.69 -24.51
CA PRO A 597 11.48 3.63 -24.55
C PRO A 597 10.89 2.69 -25.62
N THR A 598 11.57 2.54 -26.75
CA THR A 598 11.22 1.66 -27.87
C THR A 598 11.32 0.17 -27.50
N ASP A 599 12.30 -0.22 -26.69
CA ASP A 599 12.49 -1.61 -26.27
C ASP A 599 11.41 -2.03 -25.27
N PHE A 600 11.00 -1.11 -24.39
CA PHE A 600 9.82 -1.31 -23.56
C PHE A 600 8.52 -1.37 -24.36
N ALA A 601 8.42 -0.66 -25.50
CA ALA A 601 7.28 -0.84 -26.40
C ALA A 601 7.24 -2.26 -26.99
N LYS A 602 8.39 -2.84 -27.40
CA LYS A 602 8.50 -4.26 -27.83
C LYS A 602 8.02 -5.20 -26.71
N LEU A 603 8.52 -5.00 -25.48
CA LEU A 603 8.15 -5.81 -24.31
C LEU A 603 6.66 -5.72 -23.97
N ARG A 604 6.03 -4.53 -24.06
CA ARG A 604 4.58 -4.40 -23.88
C ARG A 604 3.83 -5.20 -24.93
N THR A 605 4.20 -5.08 -26.20
CA THR A 605 3.54 -5.79 -27.31
C THR A 605 3.59 -7.30 -27.11
N ASP A 606 4.76 -7.85 -26.76
CA ASP A 606 4.94 -9.29 -26.47
C ASP A 606 4.12 -9.77 -25.26
N ILE A 607 4.03 -8.97 -24.19
CA ILE A 607 3.15 -9.26 -23.06
C ILE A 607 1.68 -9.29 -23.53
N THR A 608 1.21 -8.24 -24.23
CA THR A 608 -0.20 -8.14 -24.66
C THR A 608 -0.63 -9.23 -25.64
N LYS A 609 0.27 -9.75 -26.48
CA LYS A 609 0.00 -10.92 -27.35
C LYS A 609 -0.40 -12.18 -26.57
N THR A 610 -0.10 -12.25 -25.28
CA THR A 610 -0.26 -13.47 -24.46
C THR A 610 -1.04 -13.25 -23.16
N ARG A 611 -1.51 -12.02 -22.87
CA ARG A 611 -2.08 -11.61 -21.57
C ARG A 611 -3.19 -10.56 -21.74
N GLY A 612 -4.38 -10.81 -21.16
CA GLY A 612 -5.44 -9.79 -20.99
C GLY A 612 -4.98 -8.58 -20.15
N ASN A 613 -5.75 -7.48 -20.10
CA ASN A 613 -5.23 -6.19 -19.63
C ASN A 613 -4.80 -6.21 -18.15
N VAL A 614 -5.49 -6.96 -17.29
CA VAL A 614 -5.14 -7.11 -15.88
C VAL A 614 -3.81 -7.86 -15.71
N ALA A 615 -3.62 -8.95 -16.44
CA ALA A 615 -2.38 -9.73 -16.40
C ALA A 615 -1.20 -8.92 -16.98
N THR A 616 -1.44 -8.19 -18.08
CA THR A 616 -0.50 -7.21 -18.65
C THR A 616 -0.09 -6.16 -17.62
N ALA A 617 -1.05 -5.54 -16.90
CA ALA A 617 -0.78 -4.51 -15.90
C ALA A 617 0.04 -4.98 -14.69
N ASN A 618 0.04 -6.30 -14.43
CA ASN A 618 0.82 -6.95 -13.37
C ASN A 618 2.20 -7.38 -13.88
N GLU A 619 2.30 -7.99 -15.06
CA GLU A 619 3.56 -8.43 -15.66
C GLU A 619 4.47 -7.24 -16.00
N MET A 620 3.89 -6.14 -16.52
CA MET A 620 4.61 -4.86 -16.68
C MET A 620 5.13 -4.29 -15.36
N GLN A 621 4.47 -4.55 -14.22
CA GLN A 621 4.93 -4.07 -12.92
C GLN A 621 6.08 -4.94 -12.37
N ARG A 622 6.04 -6.26 -12.61
CA ARG A 622 7.16 -7.17 -12.30
C ARG A 622 8.39 -6.89 -13.17
N ALA A 623 8.19 -6.56 -14.44
CA ALA A 623 9.29 -6.11 -15.30
C ALA A 623 9.98 -4.85 -14.76
N ARG A 624 9.22 -3.91 -14.16
CA ARG A 624 9.80 -2.72 -13.51
C ARG A 624 10.57 -3.02 -12.23
N SER A 625 10.18 -4.03 -11.44
CA SER A 625 10.90 -4.35 -10.20
C SER A 625 12.31 -4.88 -10.45
N ILE A 626 12.57 -5.54 -11.59
CA ILE A 626 13.92 -5.99 -12.00
C ILE A 626 14.85 -4.77 -12.16
N PHE A 627 14.43 -3.79 -12.96
CA PHE A 627 15.25 -2.60 -13.23
C PHE A 627 15.26 -1.58 -12.10
N LEU A 628 14.26 -1.59 -11.21
CA LEU A 628 14.27 -0.82 -9.97
C LEU A 628 15.32 -1.40 -9.00
N TYR A 629 15.31 -2.72 -8.78
CA TYR A 629 16.33 -3.43 -8.01
C TYR A 629 17.74 -3.15 -8.55
N ALA A 630 17.95 -3.26 -9.87
CA ALA A 630 19.24 -2.96 -10.48
C ALA A 630 19.74 -1.52 -10.20
N TYR A 631 18.83 -0.52 -10.16
CA TYR A 631 19.19 0.86 -9.83
C TYR A 631 19.40 1.07 -8.32
N ASP A 632 18.56 0.48 -7.48
CA ASP A 632 18.64 0.64 -6.02
C ASP A 632 19.94 0.03 -5.48
N GLU A 633 20.26 -1.22 -5.87
CA GLU A 633 21.50 -1.95 -5.57
C GLU A 633 22.76 -1.38 -6.29
N GLY A 634 22.59 -0.44 -7.21
CA GLY A 634 23.72 0.24 -7.87
C GLY A 634 24.37 -0.51 -9.06
N LEU A 635 23.70 -1.53 -9.61
CA LEU A 635 24.10 -2.20 -10.86
C LEU A 635 23.98 -1.29 -12.10
N ILE A 636 23.24 -0.18 -11.98
CA ILE A 636 23.15 0.91 -12.97
C ILE A 636 23.11 2.27 -12.28
N ASP A 637 23.79 3.28 -12.84
CA ASP A 637 23.85 4.64 -12.29
C ASP A 637 22.51 5.40 -12.35
N ARG A 638 21.64 5.04 -13.31
CA ARG A 638 20.46 5.83 -13.67
C ARG A 638 19.17 4.99 -13.77
N PRO A 639 18.01 5.50 -13.32
CA PRO A 639 16.75 4.79 -13.50
C PRO A 639 16.37 4.66 -14.99
N VAL A 640 15.96 3.46 -15.40
CA VAL A 640 15.66 3.14 -16.81
C VAL A 640 14.42 3.92 -17.34
N ARG A 641 14.50 4.40 -18.59
CA ARG A 641 13.48 5.27 -19.21
C ARG A 641 12.41 4.48 -19.98
N TYR A 642 11.37 4.06 -19.28
CA TYR A 642 10.24 3.28 -19.84
C TYR A 642 9.39 3.96 -20.94
N GLY A 643 9.39 5.30 -21.00
CA GLY A 643 8.58 6.07 -21.97
C GLY A 643 7.06 6.03 -21.76
N GLN A 644 6.33 6.71 -22.66
CA GLN A 644 4.86 6.79 -22.62
C GLN A 644 4.19 5.47 -23.01
N SER A 645 4.79 4.71 -23.94
CA SER A 645 4.24 3.47 -24.48
C SER A 645 4.17 2.34 -23.44
N PHE A 646 5.03 2.34 -22.41
CA PHE A 646 5.03 1.35 -21.33
C PHE A 646 4.13 1.72 -20.13
N LYS A 647 3.01 2.41 -20.39
CA LYS A 647 1.95 2.68 -19.39
C LYS A 647 1.04 1.47 -19.17
N ARG A 648 0.50 1.34 -17.95
CA ARG A 648 -0.56 0.36 -17.63
C ARG A 648 -1.80 0.64 -18.51
N PRO A 649 -2.54 -0.40 -18.94
CA PRO A 649 -3.84 -0.22 -19.59
C PRO A 649 -4.79 0.68 -18.78
N PRO A 650 -5.62 1.54 -19.42
CA PRO A 650 -6.56 2.41 -18.72
C PRO A 650 -7.57 1.63 -17.86
N LYS A 651 -7.97 2.22 -16.71
CA LYS A 651 -9.02 1.65 -15.84
C LYS A 651 -10.33 1.40 -16.60
N ARG A 652 -10.68 2.22 -17.60
CA ARG A 652 -11.86 2.05 -18.48
C ARG A 652 -11.76 0.75 -19.28
N THR A 653 -10.63 0.48 -19.94
CA THR A 653 -10.39 -0.74 -20.73
C THR A 653 -10.49 -2.00 -19.86
N ILE A 654 -9.92 -1.96 -18.65
CA ILE A 654 -9.99 -3.07 -17.69
C ILE A 654 -11.43 -3.31 -17.19
N ARG A 655 -12.27 -2.26 -17.08
CA ARG A 655 -13.70 -2.41 -16.78
C ARG A 655 -14.45 -3.04 -17.95
N ILE A 656 -14.25 -2.54 -19.17
CA ILE A 656 -14.91 -3.09 -20.38
C ILE A 656 -14.58 -4.58 -20.56
N GLU A 657 -13.31 -4.97 -20.44
CA GLU A 657 -12.90 -6.38 -20.50
C GLU A 657 -13.55 -7.24 -19.40
N ARG A 658 -13.79 -6.68 -18.19
CA ARG A 658 -14.49 -7.40 -17.12
C ARG A 658 -15.97 -7.59 -17.44
N ASN A 659 -16.66 -6.55 -17.89
CA ASN A 659 -18.08 -6.65 -18.25
C ASN A 659 -18.28 -7.64 -19.42
N GLN A 660 -17.39 -7.63 -20.41
CA GLN A 660 -17.38 -8.59 -21.53
C GLN A 660 -17.07 -10.04 -21.12
N GLN A 661 -16.55 -10.29 -19.90
CA GLN A 661 -16.30 -11.64 -19.40
C GLN A 661 -17.51 -12.28 -18.71
N GLY A 662 -18.63 -11.57 -18.61
CA GLY A 662 -19.84 -12.01 -17.94
C GLY A 662 -19.72 -12.05 -16.41
N GLU A 663 -20.86 -12.29 -15.77
CA GLU A 663 -20.95 -12.51 -14.32
C GLU A 663 -20.33 -13.85 -13.91
N LYS A 664 -19.86 -13.91 -12.67
CA LYS A 664 -18.99 -14.99 -12.16
C LYS A 664 -19.50 -15.57 -10.85
N MET A 665 -20.82 -15.58 -10.72
CA MET A 665 -21.59 -16.24 -9.66
C MET A 665 -22.31 -17.47 -10.22
N PHE A 666 -22.59 -18.40 -9.31
CA PHE A 666 -23.64 -19.41 -9.47
C PHE A 666 -24.96 -18.91 -8.89
N GLU A 667 -26.07 -19.32 -9.51
CA GLU A 667 -27.42 -19.18 -8.96
C GLU A 667 -27.71 -20.23 -7.88
N ALA A 668 -28.73 -20.01 -7.05
CA ALA A 668 -29.12 -20.96 -6.01
C ALA A 668 -29.46 -22.35 -6.59
N GLU A 669 -30.21 -22.41 -7.69
CA GLU A 669 -30.52 -23.65 -8.42
C GLU A 669 -29.26 -24.41 -8.85
N GLU A 670 -28.26 -23.72 -9.42
CA GLU A 670 -27.00 -24.34 -9.85
C GLU A 670 -26.24 -24.92 -8.65
N ILE A 671 -26.25 -24.24 -7.49
CA ILE A 671 -25.60 -24.74 -6.27
C ILE A 671 -26.36 -25.94 -5.69
N ARG A 672 -27.70 -25.93 -5.65
CA ARG A 672 -28.51 -27.10 -5.24
C ARG A 672 -28.19 -28.33 -6.10
N LEU A 673 -28.11 -28.14 -7.42
CA LEU A 673 -27.80 -29.20 -8.39
C LEU A 673 -26.34 -29.67 -8.31
N LEU A 674 -25.40 -28.77 -8.02
CA LEU A 674 -24.02 -29.11 -7.67
C LEU A 674 -23.95 -29.96 -6.39
N LEU A 675 -24.72 -29.63 -5.36
CA LEU A 675 -24.72 -30.35 -4.08
C LEU A 675 -25.29 -31.77 -4.22
N SER A 676 -26.38 -31.97 -4.96
CA SER A 676 -26.98 -33.29 -5.13
C SER A 676 -26.02 -34.26 -5.84
N LYS A 677 -25.38 -33.83 -6.94
CA LYS A 677 -24.42 -34.67 -7.70
C LYS A 677 -23.00 -34.72 -7.12
N ALA A 678 -22.60 -33.82 -6.22
CA ALA A 678 -21.25 -33.85 -5.64
C ALA A 678 -21.04 -35.03 -4.67
N ARG A 679 -19.94 -35.79 -4.86
CA ARG A 679 -19.47 -36.82 -3.92
C ARG A 679 -19.01 -36.21 -2.60
N TYR A 680 -19.15 -36.96 -1.50
CA TYR A 680 -18.92 -36.55 -0.09
C TYR A 680 -17.85 -35.46 0.15
N PRO A 681 -16.55 -35.64 -0.21
CA PRO A 681 -15.56 -34.60 0.04
C PRO A 681 -15.84 -33.32 -0.76
N LEU A 682 -16.21 -33.43 -2.04
CA LEU A 682 -16.50 -32.27 -2.89
C LEU A 682 -17.79 -31.55 -2.45
N ARG A 683 -18.80 -32.28 -1.97
CA ARG A 683 -20.04 -31.70 -1.39
C ARG A 683 -19.71 -30.82 -0.17
N ALA A 684 -18.87 -31.32 0.75
CA ALA A 684 -18.38 -30.56 1.89
C ALA A 684 -17.48 -29.37 1.49
N MET A 685 -16.65 -29.52 0.45
CA MET A 685 -15.87 -28.40 -0.10
C MET A 685 -16.78 -27.31 -0.69
N ILE A 686 -17.83 -27.67 -1.44
CA ILE A 686 -18.78 -26.72 -2.04
C ILE A 686 -19.51 -25.96 -0.94
N LEU A 687 -19.98 -26.65 0.11
CA LEU A 687 -20.62 -26.01 1.26
C LEU A 687 -19.69 -25.04 1.98
N LEU A 688 -18.42 -25.39 2.26
CA LEU A 688 -17.43 -24.43 2.78
C LEU A 688 -17.17 -23.24 1.84
N GLY A 689 -17.30 -23.45 0.53
CA GLY A 689 -17.15 -22.41 -0.49
C GLY A 689 -18.26 -21.36 -0.48
N ILE A 690 -19.51 -21.78 -0.26
CA ILE A 690 -20.70 -20.90 -0.25
C ILE A 690 -21.09 -20.41 1.16
N ASN A 691 -20.86 -21.19 2.22
CA ASN A 691 -21.10 -20.78 3.61
C ASN A 691 -19.98 -19.85 4.09
N CYS A 692 -18.73 -20.31 4.02
CA CYS A 692 -17.59 -19.59 4.61
C CYS A 692 -16.82 -18.73 3.61
N GLY A 693 -17.29 -18.63 2.36
CA GLY A 693 -16.57 -17.95 1.28
C GLY A 693 -15.18 -18.54 1.01
N PHE A 694 -14.92 -19.82 1.33
CA PHE A 694 -13.56 -20.38 1.25
C PHE A 694 -13.10 -20.64 -0.18
N GLY A 695 -11.98 -20.04 -0.59
CA GLY A 695 -11.34 -20.31 -1.87
C GLY A 695 -10.58 -21.64 -1.87
N ASN A 696 -10.14 -22.10 -3.04
CA ASN A 696 -9.45 -23.39 -3.20
C ASN A 696 -8.29 -23.60 -2.19
N SER A 697 -7.47 -22.56 -1.97
CA SER A 697 -6.33 -22.62 -1.05
C SER A 697 -6.70 -22.54 0.43
N ASP A 698 -7.89 -22.03 0.76
CA ASP A 698 -8.43 -22.10 2.12
C ASP A 698 -8.81 -23.56 2.41
N VAL A 699 -9.72 -24.11 1.60
CA VAL A 699 -10.25 -25.48 1.71
C VAL A 699 -9.15 -26.55 1.66
N ALA A 700 -8.20 -26.42 0.74
CA ALA A 700 -7.13 -27.40 0.54
C ALA A 700 -6.11 -27.49 1.68
N ASN A 701 -6.06 -26.50 2.57
CA ASN A 701 -5.15 -26.46 3.73
C ASN A 701 -5.89 -26.49 5.08
N LEU A 702 -7.23 -26.65 5.08
CA LEU A 702 -8.05 -26.57 6.28
C LEU A 702 -7.68 -27.67 7.29
N PRO A 703 -7.13 -27.34 8.48
CA PRO A 703 -6.85 -28.33 9.50
C PRO A 703 -8.12 -28.70 10.26
N MET A 704 -8.22 -29.93 10.73
CA MET A 704 -9.39 -30.41 11.50
C MET A 704 -9.57 -29.66 12.82
N THR A 705 -8.48 -29.13 13.40
CA THR A 705 -8.50 -28.33 14.64
C THR A 705 -9.15 -26.95 14.49
N ALA A 706 -9.36 -26.46 13.27
CA ALA A 706 -10.07 -25.21 13.04
C ALA A 706 -11.61 -25.33 13.12
N LEU A 707 -12.15 -26.54 13.29
CA LEU A 707 -13.58 -26.84 13.23
C LEU A 707 -14.13 -27.25 14.61
N GLN A 708 -14.85 -26.31 15.25
CA GLN A 708 -15.62 -26.53 16.46
C GLN A 708 -17.00 -27.11 16.07
N MET A 709 -17.15 -28.43 16.16
CA MET A 709 -18.34 -29.18 15.70
C MET A 709 -19.01 -30.02 16.81
N SER A 710 -18.71 -29.68 18.07
CA SER A 710 -19.32 -30.22 19.30
C SER A 710 -20.70 -29.62 19.56
N GLY A 711 -21.54 -30.33 20.32
CA GLY A 711 -22.90 -29.86 20.66
C GLY A 711 -23.88 -29.89 19.48
N THR A 712 -25.07 -29.33 19.71
CA THR A 712 -26.27 -29.51 18.86
C THR A 712 -26.67 -28.31 18.01
N LYS A 713 -26.23 -27.08 18.35
CA LYS A 713 -26.62 -25.85 17.62
C LYS A 713 -25.52 -24.80 17.43
N ASP A 714 -24.33 -24.96 18.01
CA ASP A 714 -23.34 -23.87 18.05
C ASP A 714 -21.97 -24.26 17.47
N TRP A 715 -21.91 -24.30 16.13
CA TRP A 715 -20.77 -24.78 15.38
C TRP A 715 -20.02 -23.67 14.66
N TRP A 716 -18.69 -23.73 14.67
CA TRP A 716 -17.82 -22.65 14.21
C TRP A 716 -16.58 -23.14 13.46
N CYS A 717 -16.16 -22.37 12.46
CA CYS A 717 -14.88 -22.51 11.78
C CYS A 717 -13.98 -21.32 12.11
N SER A 718 -12.89 -21.56 12.85
CA SER A 718 -11.93 -20.56 13.31
C SER A 718 -10.60 -20.72 12.58
N TYR A 719 -10.51 -20.20 11.35
CA TYR A 719 -9.44 -20.53 10.41
C TYR A 719 -8.82 -19.28 9.76
N PRO A 720 -7.67 -18.77 10.25
CA PRO A 720 -6.96 -17.66 9.63
C PRO A 720 -6.65 -17.90 8.15
N ARG A 721 -6.76 -16.85 7.33
CA ARG A 721 -6.65 -16.97 5.88
C ARG A 721 -5.19 -17.24 5.44
N PRO A 722 -4.84 -18.42 4.87
CA PRO A 722 -3.44 -18.83 4.69
C PRO A 722 -2.59 -17.92 3.80
N LYS A 723 -3.22 -17.12 2.91
CA LYS A 723 -2.51 -16.16 2.06
C LYS A 723 -2.11 -14.87 2.79
N THR A 724 -2.81 -14.50 3.86
CA THR A 724 -2.76 -13.14 4.43
C THR A 724 -2.72 -13.07 5.96
N GLY A 725 -2.76 -14.20 6.67
CA GLY A 725 -2.71 -14.26 8.14
C GLY A 725 -3.95 -13.74 8.89
N ILE A 726 -4.79 -12.94 8.22
CA ILE A 726 -6.05 -12.37 8.74
C ILE A 726 -6.89 -13.46 9.43
N ARG A 727 -7.13 -13.25 10.74
CA ARG A 727 -8.03 -14.08 11.53
C ARG A 727 -9.46 -13.88 11.03
N ARG A 728 -10.19 -14.97 10.88
CA ARG A 728 -11.64 -15.01 10.58
C ARG A 728 -12.26 -16.15 11.39
N ARG A 729 -13.50 -15.97 11.82
CA ARG A 729 -14.32 -16.98 12.48
C ARG A 729 -15.71 -16.93 11.86
N VAL A 730 -16.26 -18.09 11.54
CA VAL A 730 -17.48 -18.23 10.72
C VAL A 730 -18.43 -19.24 11.35
N PRO A 731 -19.73 -18.95 11.53
CA PRO A 731 -20.70 -19.95 11.97
C PRO A 731 -20.88 -21.03 10.90
N LEU A 732 -21.20 -22.26 11.30
CA LEU A 732 -21.39 -23.38 10.38
C LEU A 732 -22.85 -23.83 10.32
N TRP A 733 -23.44 -23.84 9.13
CA TRP A 733 -24.79 -24.36 8.91
C TRP A 733 -24.89 -25.86 9.24
N PRO A 734 -26.07 -26.38 9.67
CA PRO A 734 -26.30 -27.81 9.90
C PRO A 734 -25.90 -28.69 8.70
N GLU A 735 -26.22 -28.24 7.48
CA GLU A 735 -25.92 -28.93 6.22
C GLU A 735 -24.41 -29.01 5.98
N THR A 736 -23.68 -27.94 6.32
CA THR A 736 -22.21 -27.90 6.26
C THR A 736 -21.62 -28.86 7.29
N VAL A 737 -22.13 -28.87 8.52
CA VAL A 737 -21.63 -29.75 9.60
C VAL A 737 -21.87 -31.23 9.31
N GLY A 738 -23.03 -31.59 8.76
CA GLY A 738 -23.32 -32.95 8.30
C GLY A 738 -22.37 -33.42 7.20
N ALA A 739 -22.21 -32.62 6.14
CA ALA A 739 -21.27 -32.91 5.06
C ALA A 739 -19.81 -33.01 5.53
N LEU A 740 -19.38 -32.15 6.48
CA LEU A 740 -18.05 -32.22 7.09
C LEU A 740 -17.86 -33.49 7.93
N ARG A 741 -18.88 -33.94 8.69
CA ARG A 741 -18.85 -35.21 9.44
C ARG A 741 -18.71 -36.41 8.47
N MET A 742 -19.46 -36.42 7.37
CA MET A 742 -19.35 -37.46 6.32
C MET A 742 -18.02 -37.44 5.57
N ALA A 743 -17.48 -36.26 5.26
CA ALA A 743 -16.15 -36.13 4.66
C ALA A 743 -15.03 -36.58 5.62
N LYS A 744 -15.23 -36.46 6.94
CA LYS A 744 -14.31 -36.95 7.98
C LYS A 744 -14.40 -38.47 8.17
N SER A 745 -15.59 -39.07 8.14
CA SER A 745 -15.77 -40.52 8.33
C SER A 745 -15.29 -41.35 7.13
N LYS A 746 -15.51 -40.88 5.89
CA LYS A 746 -15.01 -41.51 4.65
C LYS A 746 -13.61 -41.02 4.24
N ARG A 747 -12.80 -40.49 5.18
CA ARG A 747 -11.47 -39.91 4.93
C ARG A 747 -10.40 -41.01 4.73
N PRO A 748 -9.63 -41.01 3.63
CA PRO A 748 -8.55 -41.99 3.42
C PRO A 748 -7.43 -41.92 4.46
N THR A 749 -6.52 -42.90 4.42
CA THR A 749 -5.29 -42.87 5.24
C THR A 749 -4.28 -41.86 4.67
N PRO A 750 -3.76 -40.90 5.46
CA PRO A 750 -2.79 -39.89 5.02
C PRO A 750 -1.37 -40.47 4.87
N LYS A 751 -0.69 -40.15 3.77
CA LYS A 751 0.67 -40.66 3.46
C LYS A 751 1.82 -39.97 4.20
N SER A 752 1.65 -38.72 4.67
CA SER A 752 2.68 -37.99 5.44
C SER A 752 2.14 -37.55 6.80
N LYS A 753 3.04 -37.24 7.75
CA LYS A 753 2.67 -36.66 9.05
C LYS A 753 1.91 -35.35 8.86
N ASP A 754 2.34 -34.49 7.95
CA ASP A 754 1.74 -33.16 7.70
C ASP A 754 0.32 -33.26 7.13
N ASN A 755 0.02 -34.32 6.36
CA ASN A 755 -1.32 -34.59 5.86
C ASN A 755 -2.27 -35.08 6.96
N ARG A 756 -1.77 -35.56 8.12
CA ARG A 756 -2.63 -36.07 9.21
C ARG A 756 -3.56 -35.02 9.78
N GLN A 757 -3.13 -33.76 9.86
CA GLN A 757 -3.93 -32.65 10.41
C GLN A 757 -5.00 -32.10 9.45
N LEU A 758 -4.81 -32.26 8.13
CA LEU A 758 -5.69 -31.69 7.10
C LEU A 758 -7.00 -32.46 7.00
N LEU A 759 -8.14 -31.77 6.99
CA LEU A 759 -9.45 -32.43 6.82
C LEU A 759 -9.52 -33.14 5.45
N PHE A 760 -9.25 -32.41 4.37
CA PHE A 760 -9.37 -32.94 3.01
C PHE A 760 -8.03 -33.45 2.48
N ILE A 761 -7.99 -34.73 2.14
CA ILE A 761 -6.91 -35.36 1.38
C ILE A 761 -7.48 -36.15 0.20
N THR A 762 -6.71 -36.24 -0.87
CA THR A 762 -7.06 -36.99 -2.09
C THR A 762 -7.19 -38.48 -1.82
N LYS A 763 -7.82 -39.22 -2.75
CA LYS A 763 -7.91 -40.70 -2.69
C LYS A 763 -6.56 -41.45 -2.61
N TYR A 764 -5.45 -40.74 -2.81
CA TYR A 764 -4.09 -41.28 -2.72
C TYR A 764 -3.38 -40.93 -1.40
N GLY A 765 -4.08 -40.35 -0.41
CA GLY A 765 -3.51 -39.95 0.88
C GLY A 765 -2.64 -38.68 0.83
N LEU A 766 -2.70 -37.93 -0.28
CA LEU A 766 -1.94 -36.69 -0.52
C LEU A 766 -2.82 -35.45 -0.36
N SER A 767 -2.26 -34.33 0.10
CA SER A 767 -2.99 -33.05 0.19
C SER A 767 -3.57 -32.57 -1.15
N PHE A 768 -4.70 -31.85 -1.08
CA PHE A 768 -5.24 -31.09 -2.21
C PHE A 768 -4.43 -29.82 -2.52
N ALA A 769 -3.62 -29.34 -1.58
CA ALA A 769 -2.80 -28.16 -1.75
C ALA A 769 -1.52 -28.50 -2.56
N LYS A 770 -1.33 -27.82 -3.69
CA LYS A 770 -0.11 -27.96 -4.52
C LYS A 770 0.61 -26.62 -4.64
N HIS A 771 1.94 -26.65 -4.48
CA HIS A 771 2.80 -25.48 -4.68
C HIS A 771 3.09 -25.15 -6.16
N THR A 772 2.36 -25.76 -7.11
CA THR A 772 2.54 -25.64 -8.56
C THR A 772 1.53 -24.66 -9.18
N GLY A 773 1.24 -24.78 -10.49
CA GLY A 773 0.07 -24.13 -11.11
C GLY A 773 -1.19 -25.01 -11.13
N ASP A 774 -1.08 -26.27 -10.71
CA ASP A 774 -2.16 -27.25 -10.73
C ASP A 774 -3.10 -27.07 -9.53
N ASN A 775 -4.40 -27.14 -9.77
CA ASN A 775 -5.45 -26.96 -8.76
C ASN A 775 -6.45 -28.12 -8.86
N PRO A 776 -6.25 -29.21 -8.08
CA PRO A 776 -7.08 -30.40 -8.16
C PRO A 776 -8.56 -30.12 -7.83
N ILE A 777 -8.86 -29.23 -6.88
CA ILE A 777 -10.25 -28.87 -6.54
C ILE A 777 -10.95 -28.24 -7.75
N SER A 778 -10.30 -27.31 -8.46
CA SER A 778 -10.88 -26.74 -9.70
C SER A 778 -10.96 -27.73 -10.87
N LYS A 779 -10.19 -28.83 -10.85
CA LYS A 779 -10.30 -29.93 -11.82
C LYS A 779 -11.50 -30.82 -11.52
N GLU A 780 -11.70 -31.25 -10.28
CA GLU A 780 -12.87 -32.05 -9.90
C GLU A 780 -14.17 -31.25 -10.06
N MET A 781 -14.19 -29.99 -9.62
CA MET A 781 -15.30 -29.07 -9.90
C MET A 781 -15.54 -28.90 -11.42
N THR A 782 -14.47 -28.86 -12.24
CA THR A 782 -14.59 -28.81 -13.71
C THR A 782 -15.24 -30.05 -14.31
N LYS A 783 -15.06 -31.24 -13.71
CA LYS A 783 -15.76 -32.46 -14.15
C LYS A 783 -17.25 -32.36 -13.84
N LEU A 784 -17.58 -32.06 -12.58
CA LEU A 784 -18.96 -31.93 -12.12
C LEU A 784 -19.74 -30.85 -12.92
N LEU A 785 -19.12 -29.71 -13.21
CA LEU A 785 -19.69 -28.67 -14.06
C LEU A 785 -19.89 -29.09 -15.54
N LYS A 786 -19.16 -30.09 -16.04
CA LYS A 786 -19.43 -30.69 -17.37
C LYS A 786 -20.58 -31.68 -17.30
N GLU A 787 -20.58 -32.54 -16.29
CA GLU A 787 -21.58 -33.58 -16.03
C GLU A 787 -22.99 -32.99 -15.87
N ILE A 788 -23.09 -31.86 -15.18
CA ILE A 788 -24.34 -31.09 -14.97
C ILE A 788 -24.67 -30.16 -16.16
N GLY A 789 -23.78 -30.01 -17.14
CA GLY A 789 -23.97 -29.13 -18.31
C GLY A 789 -23.73 -27.63 -18.09
N ILE A 790 -23.74 -27.13 -16.86
CA ILE A 790 -23.62 -25.71 -16.49
C ILE A 790 -22.20 -25.10 -16.64
N ARG A 791 -21.37 -25.60 -17.56
CA ARG A 791 -19.96 -25.18 -17.71
C ARG A 791 -19.82 -23.81 -18.39
N ARG A 792 -19.85 -22.75 -17.58
CA ARG A 792 -19.58 -21.36 -18.03
C ARG A 792 -18.08 -21.00 -18.06
N LYS A 793 -17.68 -20.09 -18.95
CA LYS A 793 -16.28 -19.62 -19.10
C LYS A 793 -15.89 -18.75 -17.90
N ASN A 794 -14.69 -18.95 -17.35
CA ASN A 794 -14.18 -18.33 -16.11
C ASN A 794 -14.90 -18.71 -14.80
N VAL A 795 -16.02 -19.43 -14.84
CA VAL A 795 -16.68 -20.01 -13.66
C VAL A 795 -15.90 -21.26 -13.21
N SER A 796 -15.72 -21.41 -11.91
CA SER A 796 -14.96 -22.52 -11.28
C SER A 796 -15.29 -22.61 -9.80
N PHE A 797 -14.61 -23.47 -9.03
CA PHE A 797 -14.81 -23.56 -7.57
C PHE A 797 -14.69 -22.20 -6.85
N TYR A 798 -13.78 -21.31 -7.30
CA TYR A 798 -13.62 -19.97 -6.72
C TYR A 798 -14.83 -19.05 -6.95
N ALA A 799 -15.73 -19.38 -7.87
CA ALA A 799 -16.98 -18.62 -8.07
C ALA A 799 -17.96 -18.78 -6.90
N LEU A 800 -17.91 -19.88 -6.12
CA LEU A 800 -18.71 -20.03 -4.89
C LEU A 800 -18.41 -18.91 -3.88
N ARG A 801 -17.12 -18.56 -3.73
CA ARG A 801 -16.68 -17.42 -2.91
C ARG A 801 -17.20 -16.08 -3.46
N HIS A 802 -17.37 -15.93 -4.77
CA HIS A 802 -17.95 -14.72 -5.36
C HIS A 802 -19.49 -14.69 -5.25
N THR A 803 -20.19 -15.82 -5.35
CA THR A 803 -21.62 -15.88 -4.99
C THR A 803 -21.81 -15.49 -3.54
N PHE A 804 -21.01 -16.02 -2.60
CA PHE A 804 -21.04 -15.56 -1.21
C PHE A 804 -20.77 -14.05 -1.11
N GLU A 805 -19.71 -13.53 -1.74
CA GLU A 805 -19.37 -12.10 -1.74
C GLU A 805 -20.51 -11.20 -2.24
N THR A 806 -21.28 -11.66 -3.23
CA THR A 806 -22.45 -10.93 -3.77
C THR A 806 -23.65 -11.05 -2.84
N ILE A 807 -24.18 -12.27 -2.63
CA ILE A 807 -25.45 -12.49 -1.89
C ILE A 807 -25.30 -12.07 -0.43
N ALA A 808 -24.15 -12.28 0.19
CA ALA A 808 -23.90 -11.81 1.55
C ALA A 808 -23.83 -10.26 1.61
N GLY A 809 -23.51 -9.57 0.51
CA GLY A 809 -23.51 -8.11 0.42
C GLY A 809 -24.90 -7.49 0.54
N ASP A 810 -25.96 -8.20 0.13
CA ASP A 810 -27.35 -7.73 0.19
C ASP A 810 -27.88 -7.61 1.63
N THR A 811 -27.19 -8.24 2.60
CA THR A 811 -27.41 -8.06 4.05
C THR A 811 -27.11 -6.65 4.57
N LYS A 812 -26.48 -5.79 3.74
CA LYS A 812 -25.95 -4.46 4.08
C LYS A 812 -24.76 -4.47 5.06
N ASP A 813 -24.53 -5.54 5.83
CA ASP A 813 -23.38 -5.68 6.73
C ASP A 813 -22.11 -6.21 6.03
N GLN A 814 -21.59 -5.42 5.08
CA GLN A 814 -20.35 -5.73 4.39
C GLN A 814 -19.14 -5.88 5.34
N ILE A 815 -19.23 -5.46 6.61
CA ILE A 815 -18.17 -5.65 7.62
C ILE A 815 -18.09 -7.12 8.02
N ALA A 816 -19.24 -7.71 8.36
CA ALA A 816 -19.34 -9.13 8.69
C ALA A 816 -18.99 -10.00 7.46
N VAL A 817 -19.42 -9.59 6.25
CA VAL A 817 -18.99 -10.22 4.98
C VAL A 817 -17.47 -10.19 4.82
N ASP A 818 -16.83 -9.02 4.92
CA ASP A 818 -15.38 -8.89 4.78
C ASP A 818 -14.63 -9.71 5.86
N ALA A 819 -15.14 -9.77 7.09
CA ALA A 819 -14.57 -10.55 8.18
C ALA A 819 -14.65 -12.06 7.93
N ILE A 820 -15.83 -12.59 7.53
CA ILE A 820 -16.01 -14.00 7.14
C ILE A 820 -15.07 -14.34 5.98
N MET A 821 -15.00 -13.46 4.99
CA MET A 821 -14.13 -13.59 3.82
C MET A 821 -12.63 -13.58 4.17
N GLY A 822 -12.22 -13.04 5.31
CA GLY A 822 -10.83 -12.74 5.62
C GLY A 822 -10.25 -11.66 4.70
N HIS A 823 -11.05 -10.64 4.40
CA HIS A 823 -10.61 -9.41 3.77
C HIS A 823 -10.15 -8.41 4.85
N ALA A 824 -9.04 -7.72 4.56
CA ALA A 824 -8.64 -6.53 5.27
C ALA A 824 -8.38 -5.45 4.22
N LYS A 825 -8.72 -4.21 4.56
CA LYS A 825 -8.42 -3.01 3.77
C LYS A 825 -7.28 -2.28 4.46
N ASP A 826 -6.44 -1.60 3.69
CA ASP A 826 -5.42 -0.68 4.22
C ASP A 826 -6.08 0.64 4.67
N ASP A 827 -7.04 0.54 5.60
CA ASP A 827 -7.76 1.68 6.18
C ASP A 827 -7.66 1.70 7.72
N MET A 828 -7.75 2.90 8.29
CA MET A 828 -7.81 3.08 9.75
C MET A 828 -8.99 2.32 10.38
N ALA A 829 -10.03 2.11 9.57
CA ALA A 829 -11.36 1.64 9.89
C ALA A 829 -11.36 0.17 10.36
N THR A 830 -10.59 -0.68 9.66
CA THR A 830 -10.35 -2.10 9.97
C THR A 830 -9.72 -2.29 11.36
N VAL A 831 -8.94 -1.32 11.84
CA VAL A 831 -8.19 -1.41 13.12
C VAL A 831 -8.97 -0.87 14.31
N TYR A 832 -10.05 -0.12 14.10
CA TYR A 832 -10.92 0.38 15.19
C TYR A 832 -11.87 -0.69 15.75
N ARG A 833 -12.00 -1.85 15.10
CA ARG A 833 -12.94 -2.92 15.50
C ARG A 833 -12.21 -4.06 16.19
N GLN A 834 -12.13 -4.00 17.53
CA GLN A 834 -11.50 -5.05 18.34
C GLN A 834 -12.25 -6.39 18.26
N LYS A 835 -13.58 -6.37 18.10
CA LYS A 835 -14.45 -7.52 17.90
C LYS A 835 -15.58 -7.17 16.90
N ILE A 836 -16.13 -8.18 16.24
CA ILE A 836 -17.42 -8.13 15.55
C ILE A 836 -18.33 -9.09 16.33
N PHE A 837 -19.56 -8.65 16.64
CA PHE A 837 -20.51 -9.48 17.38
C PHE A 837 -20.89 -10.73 16.59
N GLU A 838 -20.93 -11.87 17.29
CA GLU A 838 -21.18 -13.17 16.66
C GLU A 838 -22.51 -13.22 15.92
N GLN A 839 -23.55 -12.56 16.44
CA GLN A 839 -24.87 -12.52 15.82
C GLN A 839 -24.79 -11.99 14.38
N ARG A 840 -24.08 -10.88 14.14
CA ARG A 840 -23.87 -10.31 12.80
C ARG A 840 -23.22 -11.28 11.82
N LEU A 841 -22.33 -12.15 12.32
CA LEU A 841 -21.72 -13.21 11.51
C LEU A 841 -22.73 -14.34 11.21
N ARG A 842 -23.65 -14.65 12.14
CA ARG A 842 -24.78 -15.58 11.94
C ARG A 842 -25.79 -15.02 10.94
N ASP A 843 -26.22 -13.77 11.11
CA ASP A 843 -27.18 -13.09 10.23
C ASP A 843 -26.70 -13.11 8.78
N VAL A 844 -25.41 -12.82 8.56
CA VAL A 844 -24.80 -12.84 7.22
C VAL A 844 -24.75 -14.25 6.61
N VAL A 845 -24.32 -15.29 7.34
CA VAL A 845 -24.30 -16.65 6.76
C VAL A 845 -25.71 -17.25 6.66
N ASN A 846 -26.66 -16.84 7.51
CA ASN A 846 -28.05 -17.29 7.44
C ASN A 846 -28.75 -16.70 6.22
N HIS A 847 -28.60 -15.42 5.92
CA HIS A 847 -29.17 -14.82 4.71
C HIS A 847 -28.76 -15.57 3.43
N VAL A 848 -27.49 -15.98 3.31
CA VAL A 848 -27.01 -16.80 2.18
C VAL A 848 -27.56 -18.23 2.23
N ARG A 849 -27.80 -18.79 3.42
CA ARG A 849 -28.44 -20.11 3.60
C ARG A 849 -29.90 -20.08 3.16
N ASP A 850 -30.63 -19.04 3.53
CA ASP A 850 -32.05 -18.89 3.28
C ASP A 850 -32.32 -18.63 1.79
N TRP A 851 -31.48 -17.79 1.14
CA TRP A 851 -31.39 -17.68 -0.33
C TRP A 851 -31.06 -19.03 -1.00
N LEU A 852 -30.08 -19.77 -0.46
CA LEU A 852 -29.67 -21.04 -1.06
C LEU A 852 -30.73 -22.15 -0.95
N PHE A 853 -31.58 -22.14 0.09
CA PHE A 853 -32.49 -23.26 0.39
C PHE A 853 -33.99 -22.93 0.38
N GLU A 854 -34.42 -21.68 0.12
CA GLU A 854 -35.85 -21.29 0.08
C GLU A 854 -36.60 -21.67 1.38
N LEU A 855 -35.96 -21.39 2.52
CA LEU A 855 -36.39 -21.84 3.86
C LEU A 855 -37.67 -21.18 4.40
N SER A 856 -38.35 -20.33 3.62
CA SER A 856 -39.59 -19.64 4.01
C SER A 856 -40.80 -20.56 4.15
N GLU A 857 -40.79 -21.76 3.54
CA GLU A 857 -41.97 -22.65 3.49
C GLU A 857 -41.71 -24.10 3.97
N ILE A 858 -40.48 -24.47 4.36
CA ILE A 858 -40.11 -25.86 4.67
C ILE A 858 -39.60 -26.04 6.13
N PRO A 859 -40.28 -26.86 6.96
CA PRO A 859 -39.81 -27.16 8.32
C PRO A 859 -38.40 -27.78 8.36
N GLY A 860 -37.49 -27.13 9.09
CA GLY A 860 -36.03 -27.35 8.98
C GLY A 860 -35.51 -28.77 9.21
N ASN A 861 -36.24 -29.63 9.93
CA ASN A 861 -35.84 -31.04 10.10
C ASN A 861 -35.93 -31.86 8.79
N SER A 862 -36.77 -31.44 7.84
CA SER A 862 -36.95 -32.15 6.55
C SER A 862 -35.71 -31.98 5.66
N LEU A 863 -35.23 -30.75 5.48
CA LEU A 863 -34.03 -30.42 4.69
C LEU A 863 -32.75 -31.07 5.26
N VAL A 864 -32.61 -31.11 6.59
CA VAL A 864 -31.44 -31.75 7.23
C VAL A 864 -31.43 -33.27 6.98
N ARG A 865 -32.59 -33.95 6.98
CA ARG A 865 -32.68 -35.35 6.53
C ARG A 865 -32.35 -35.49 5.05
N LEU A 866 -33.00 -34.71 4.18
CA LEU A 866 -32.86 -34.82 2.71
C LEU A 866 -31.41 -34.64 2.20
N ILE A 867 -30.55 -33.98 2.97
CA ILE A 867 -29.14 -33.72 2.62
C ILE A 867 -28.17 -34.74 3.25
N ASN A 868 -28.56 -35.44 4.33
CA ASN A 868 -27.67 -36.28 5.13
C ASN A 868 -28.07 -37.76 5.24
N ASP A 869 -29.34 -38.12 5.05
CA ASP A 869 -29.80 -39.52 5.03
C ASP A 869 -29.41 -40.14 3.68
N VAL A 870 -28.22 -40.76 3.64
CA VAL A 870 -27.62 -41.34 2.41
C VAL A 870 -27.43 -42.85 2.58
N GLU A 871 -28.51 -43.60 2.36
CA GLU A 871 -28.49 -45.07 2.22
C GLU A 871 -29.00 -45.56 0.84
N ASP A 872 -29.59 -44.70 0.02
CA ASP A 872 -30.17 -45.07 -1.28
C ASP A 872 -29.87 -43.99 -2.36
N GLU A 873 -28.92 -44.27 -3.27
CA GLU A 873 -28.37 -43.27 -4.21
C GLU A 873 -29.28 -42.97 -5.42
N GLU A 874 -30.24 -43.83 -5.77
CA GLU A 874 -31.12 -43.63 -6.93
C GLU A 874 -32.30 -42.68 -6.63
N ARG A 875 -32.95 -42.86 -5.48
CA ARG A 875 -34.32 -42.35 -5.23
C ARG A 875 -34.43 -40.85 -4.95
N ILE A 876 -33.33 -40.18 -4.63
CA ILE A 876 -33.26 -38.72 -4.43
C ILE A 876 -33.37 -37.98 -5.78
N GLY A 877 -32.86 -38.58 -6.87
CA GLY A 877 -32.90 -38.00 -8.20
C GLY A 877 -34.33 -37.75 -8.67
N GLU A 878 -35.17 -38.79 -8.64
CA GLU A 878 -36.58 -38.70 -8.99
C GLU A 878 -37.37 -37.75 -8.10
N ARG A 879 -37.17 -37.78 -6.77
CA ARG A 879 -37.98 -36.96 -5.85
C ARG A 879 -37.74 -35.45 -6.02
N LEU A 880 -36.48 -35.03 -6.22
CA LEU A 880 -36.18 -33.63 -6.52
C LEU A 880 -36.63 -33.23 -7.94
N TRP A 881 -36.51 -34.16 -8.91
CA TRP A 881 -36.99 -33.96 -10.29
C TRP A 881 -38.51 -33.79 -10.36
N ASN A 882 -39.27 -34.62 -9.65
CA ASN A 882 -40.74 -34.61 -9.69
C ASN A 882 -41.33 -33.42 -8.91
N ALA A 883 -40.74 -33.04 -7.77
CA ALA A 883 -41.14 -31.83 -7.05
C ALA A 883 -40.96 -30.56 -7.91
N GLY A 884 -39.79 -30.41 -8.55
CA GLY A 884 -39.52 -29.30 -9.45
C GLY A 884 -40.40 -29.31 -10.71
N ASN A 885 -40.64 -30.49 -11.30
CA ASN A 885 -41.43 -30.60 -12.52
C ASN A 885 -42.94 -30.45 -12.31
N SER A 886 -43.51 -30.78 -11.14
CA SER A 886 -44.93 -30.54 -10.86
C SER A 886 -45.26 -29.04 -10.91
N ILE A 887 -44.43 -28.21 -10.26
CA ILE A 887 -44.54 -26.75 -10.28
C ILE A 887 -44.29 -26.21 -11.71
N ARG A 888 -43.29 -26.76 -12.40
CA ARG A 888 -42.92 -26.34 -13.77
C ARG A 888 -44.01 -26.65 -14.80
N LEU A 889 -44.65 -27.82 -14.74
CA LEU A 889 -45.74 -28.20 -15.63
C LEU A 889 -46.95 -27.28 -15.41
N GLN A 890 -47.42 -27.12 -14.17
CA GLN A 890 -48.54 -26.21 -13.87
C GLN A 890 -48.22 -24.76 -14.25
N ALA A 891 -47.00 -24.27 -14.03
CA ALA A 891 -46.61 -22.92 -14.42
C ALA A 891 -46.50 -22.72 -15.95
N VAL A 892 -46.13 -23.77 -16.70
CA VAL A 892 -46.13 -23.74 -18.18
C VAL A 892 -47.55 -23.88 -18.72
N GLU A 893 -48.34 -24.84 -18.26
CA GLU A 893 -49.74 -25.03 -18.66
C GLU A 893 -50.60 -23.81 -18.33
N ASN A 894 -50.42 -23.16 -17.18
CA ASN A 894 -51.13 -21.93 -16.86
C ASN A 894 -50.67 -20.75 -17.74
N ARG A 895 -49.38 -20.68 -18.12
CA ARG A 895 -48.90 -19.71 -19.12
C ARG A 895 -49.43 -20.00 -20.52
N GLU A 896 -49.58 -21.27 -20.91
CA GLU A 896 -50.11 -21.66 -22.22
C GLU A 896 -51.63 -21.47 -22.27
N ARG A 897 -52.38 -21.84 -21.22
CA ARG A 897 -53.80 -21.48 -21.05
C ARG A 897 -53.99 -19.97 -21.09
N SER A 898 -53.21 -19.18 -20.35
CA SER A 898 -53.29 -17.71 -20.38
C SER A 898 -52.99 -17.14 -21.78
N ARG A 899 -52.02 -17.72 -22.51
CA ARG A 899 -51.71 -17.36 -23.91
C ARG A 899 -52.76 -17.83 -24.91
N GLN A 900 -53.41 -18.97 -24.69
CA GLN A 900 -54.52 -19.45 -25.52
C GLN A 900 -55.78 -18.63 -25.27
N LEU A 901 -56.08 -18.29 -24.02
CA LEU A 901 -57.17 -17.38 -23.65
C LEU A 901 -56.96 -16.01 -24.27
N THR A 902 -55.81 -15.36 -24.06
CA THR A 902 -55.53 -14.05 -24.68
C THR A 902 -55.51 -14.09 -26.22
N ARG A 903 -55.04 -15.18 -26.86
CA ARG A 903 -55.16 -15.37 -28.32
C ARG A 903 -56.60 -15.60 -28.77
N SER A 904 -57.39 -16.35 -28.01
CA SER A 904 -58.81 -16.63 -28.28
C SER A 904 -59.65 -15.37 -28.14
N SER A 905 -59.49 -14.60 -27.05
CA SER A 905 -60.09 -13.28 -26.87
C SER A 905 -59.67 -12.32 -27.98
N ALA A 906 -58.39 -12.27 -28.37
CA ALA A 906 -57.93 -11.45 -29.50
C ALA A 906 -58.51 -11.90 -30.85
N GLN A 907 -58.77 -13.20 -31.05
CA GLN A 907 -59.48 -13.71 -32.24
C GLN A 907 -60.99 -13.46 -32.21
N ALA A 908 -61.64 -13.48 -31.03
CA ALA A 908 -63.05 -13.15 -30.87
C ALA A 908 -63.29 -11.65 -31.14
N ILE A 909 -62.45 -10.79 -30.54
CA ILE A 909 -62.43 -9.34 -30.79
C ILE A 909 -62.19 -9.05 -32.28
N ARG A 910 -61.22 -9.71 -32.93
CA ARG A 910 -60.99 -9.61 -34.39
C ARG A 910 -62.09 -10.18 -35.27
N ARG A 911 -63.04 -10.96 -34.73
CA ARG A 911 -64.15 -11.58 -35.48
C ARG A 911 -65.49 -10.89 -35.25
N GLY A 912 -65.53 -9.75 -34.56
CA GLY A 912 -66.75 -8.96 -34.39
C GLY A 912 -67.85 -9.65 -33.58
N LYS A 913 -67.52 -10.68 -32.79
CA LYS A 913 -68.47 -11.39 -31.92
C LYS A 913 -68.15 -11.15 -30.45
N LEU A 914 -68.54 -9.96 -29.99
CA LEU A 914 -69.40 -9.75 -28.82
C LEU A 914 -69.65 -8.24 -28.67
N ALA A 915 -70.89 -7.83 -28.91
CA ALA A 915 -71.39 -6.52 -28.51
C ALA A 915 -72.17 -6.69 -27.20
N ASN A 916 -72.10 -5.68 -26.34
CA ASN A 916 -72.81 -5.54 -25.05
C ASN A 916 -72.47 -6.52 -23.91
N GLU A 917 -72.88 -6.06 -22.72
CA GLU A 917 -73.00 -6.74 -21.42
C GLU A 917 -71.70 -7.04 -20.62
N ALA A 918 -71.91 -7.31 -19.32
CA ALA A 918 -70.90 -7.55 -18.27
C ALA A 918 -69.97 -6.38 -17.88
N LEU A 919 -70.53 -5.16 -17.76
CA LEU A 919 -70.02 -4.14 -16.85
C LEU A 919 -70.39 -4.53 -15.40
N THR A 920 -69.59 -5.33 -14.68
CA THR A 920 -69.72 -5.52 -13.21
C THR A 920 -68.55 -6.28 -12.55
N THR A 921 -68.36 -6.01 -11.24
CA THR A 921 -67.64 -6.80 -10.23
C THR A 921 -66.19 -7.25 -10.50
N VAL A 922 -65.26 -6.60 -9.79
CA VAL A 922 -63.94 -7.14 -9.42
C VAL A 922 -63.80 -7.02 -7.89
N PRO A 923 -63.49 -8.12 -7.18
CA PRO A 923 -62.80 -8.10 -5.89
C PRO A 923 -61.28 -8.08 -6.08
#